data_AF-A0A2T4XBM8-F1
#
_entry.id   AF-A0A2T4XBM8-F1
#
_cell.length_a   1.000
_cell.length_b   1.000
_cell.length_c   1.000
_cell.angle_alpha   90.00
_cell.angle_beta   90.00
_cell.angle_gamma   90.00
#
_symmetry.space_group_name_H-M   'P 1'
#
loop_
_entity.id
_entity.type
_entity.pdbx_description
1 polymer ?
#
loop_
_entity_poly.entity_id
_entity_poly.type
_entity_poly.pdbx_seq_one_letter_code
_entity_poly.pdbx_strand_id
1 'polypeptide(L)'
;MQHTRTIILCLLLLPLTGLLAQHSVAREWNEALLQAIRNDFARPTVHARNLFHTSVVMYDAWAAYDDEAEPFFLGRSVGGFECPFTGIPAPTDVAAARDEAISYAAYRLLRSRFQNSPNAFVTLNRFNVLMQQLGYDPNFVSTDYSGGSPAALGNYLAAEMILFGRQDGSNEQLGYANQYYQPVNPPLIVSLPGNPDIVDFNRWQPLTLSIFIDQSGNVIPGNTPPFLSPEWGKVVPFSLTPDELTIYQRDGGDYWVYHDPGPPPALDTQTGGGLSSEYQWSFELVAAWSSHMTPDDGVLWDISPASIGNIAVEDYPTTIPGLRGFYNLVDGGDIGEGRDLNPATGQPYEPQLVPRGDYARVLAEFWADGPASETPPGHWFTLLNYVSDHPALVKKFAGQGDVVDDLEWDVKSYLTLGGAMHDVAISIWGIKGWYDYPRPVSAIRGMADLGQSTDPGLPSYHPGGLPLLDGKIELVMPGDPLAGLNGQHVGKVKLLAWRGPDFVTIPEIQDAGVGWILAENWWPYQRPSFVSPNFAGYLSGHSTFSRAAAEVMTAITGDAYFPGGMGEFLAPHNEFLVFEDGPSMDITLQWATYRDASDQCSLSRIWGGIHPPADDIPGRLIGIEIGNEVFAKAQDLFYKDEDLDGFFSYQDCDDTNNTVYPGAPEICDGLDNNCDGQIDEGVQLAFYADTDNDGFGDANNPTLACTVPAGYVADATDCNDANGNEFPGQTWYLDRDADGYGDGTTTVACLRPERGFLPAELVATTGDCDDQNPAISPLGIEVCDGMDNNCDGQIDEDLPLFTYFADTDSDGFGDAAVTADTCITFPPAGYVVNSFDCDDTNATIHPNAVEVCDGIDNNCDGLIDENLVLFTYFRDADNDSYGDAATTVDTCITFPPAGYVTDDTDCDDGNAGIHPNQPEIADNGIDEDCNGEDLFALTKVFPNPVTDRLTVHYAYTGSLEVRLFNVQGQLVVRRPQEVLDNRFFVDVSTLSPGVYLLLLQATNGEELLVRKFLKM
;
A
#
# COMPACT_ATOMS: atom_id res chain seq x y z
N MET A 1 2.18 79.70 12.49
CA MET A 1 2.84 78.99 13.60
C MET A 1 3.03 77.54 13.18
N GLN A 2 4.18 76.99 13.55
CA GLN A 2 4.62 75.60 13.39
C GLN A 2 5.09 75.13 12.01
N HIS A 3 6.43 75.17 11.93
CA HIS A 3 7.39 74.49 11.08
C HIS A 3 7.00 73.10 10.57
N THR A 4 6.96 72.95 9.25
CA THR A 4 7.17 71.69 8.53
C THR A 4 8.66 71.35 8.57
N ARG A 5 9.04 70.33 9.35
CA ARG A 5 10.37 69.72 9.32
C ARG A 5 10.38 68.60 8.29
N THR A 6 11.18 68.78 7.25
CA THR A 6 11.62 67.74 6.32
C THR A 6 12.52 66.76 7.09
N ILE A 7 12.07 65.52 7.28
CA ILE A 7 12.92 64.40 7.70
C ILE A 7 13.12 63.53 6.46
N ILE A 8 14.34 63.57 5.92
CA ILE A 8 14.84 62.62 4.93
C ILE A 8 15.21 61.36 5.72
N LEU A 9 14.39 60.32 5.62
CA LEU A 9 14.75 58.99 6.11
C LEU A 9 15.33 58.22 4.92
N CYS A 10 16.66 58.13 4.85
CA CYS A 10 17.35 57.18 4.00
C CYS A 10 17.06 55.76 4.53
N LEU A 11 16.11 55.07 3.90
CA LEU A 11 16.00 53.61 4.04
C LEU A 11 17.12 52.99 3.20
N LEU A 12 18.15 52.50 3.91
CA LEU A 12 19.07 51.50 3.42
C LEU A 12 18.25 50.26 3.03
N LEU A 13 18.14 50.01 1.73
CA LEU A 13 17.76 48.70 1.18
C LEU A 13 18.92 47.73 1.47
N LEU A 14 18.87 47.09 2.64
CA LEU A 14 19.45 45.76 2.80
C LEU A 14 18.47 44.79 2.12
N PRO A 15 18.88 43.99 1.13
CA PRO A 15 18.07 42.87 0.71
C PRO A 15 18.14 41.85 1.85
N LEU A 16 17.14 41.86 2.73
CA LEU A 16 16.77 40.62 3.41
C LEU A 16 16.08 39.77 2.35
N THR A 17 16.87 39.08 1.54
CA THR A 17 16.45 37.80 0.97
C THR A 17 16.35 36.83 2.14
N GLY A 18 15.21 36.86 2.85
CA GLY A 18 14.74 35.62 3.43
C GLY A 18 14.41 34.73 2.24
N LEU A 19 15.32 33.82 1.91
CA LEU A 19 14.94 32.65 1.11
C LEU A 19 13.76 32.03 1.85
N LEU A 20 12.59 31.97 1.21
CA LEU A 20 11.61 30.97 1.56
C LEU A 20 12.31 29.63 1.35
N ALA A 21 12.29 28.77 2.37
CA ALA A 21 12.90 27.45 2.28
C ALA A 21 12.31 26.72 1.06
N GLN A 22 13.19 26.33 0.15
CA GLN A 22 12.89 25.36 -0.88
C GLN A 22 12.73 24.02 -0.16
N HIS A 23 11.68 23.26 -0.46
CA HIS A 23 11.53 21.92 0.10
C HIS A 23 12.76 21.05 -0.24
N SER A 24 13.01 20.00 0.54
CA SER A 24 14.09 19.05 0.23
C SER A 24 13.84 18.38 -1.12
N VAL A 25 14.89 17.83 -1.74
CA VAL A 25 14.73 17.13 -3.02
C VAL A 25 13.84 15.88 -2.88
N ALA A 26 13.87 15.22 -1.72
CA ALA A 26 13.04 14.05 -1.45
C ALA A 26 11.55 14.44 -1.38
N ARG A 27 11.24 15.57 -0.73
CA ARG A 27 9.89 16.16 -0.67
C ARG A 27 9.34 16.50 -2.06
N GLU A 28 10.17 17.08 -2.92
CA GLU A 28 9.80 17.42 -4.31
C GLU A 28 9.54 16.18 -5.18
N TRP A 29 10.37 15.14 -5.06
CA TRP A 29 10.15 13.87 -5.76
C TRP A 29 8.94 13.09 -5.23
N ASN A 30 8.68 13.19 -3.93
CA ASN A 30 7.47 12.63 -3.34
C ASN A 30 6.21 13.30 -3.91
N GLU A 31 6.15 14.63 -4.02
CA GLU A 31 5.02 15.30 -4.72
C GLU A 31 4.87 14.85 -6.18
N ALA A 32 5.99 14.69 -6.88
CA ALA A 32 5.96 14.21 -8.25
C ALA A 32 5.38 12.79 -8.34
N LEU A 33 5.72 11.90 -7.38
CA LEU A 33 5.17 10.55 -7.27
C LEU A 33 3.67 10.56 -6.88
N LEU A 34 3.26 11.37 -5.90
CA LEU A 34 1.84 11.49 -5.51
C LEU A 34 1.00 11.99 -6.69
N GLN A 35 1.49 12.97 -7.46
CA GLN A 35 0.82 13.39 -8.68
C GLN A 35 0.80 12.30 -9.75
N ALA A 36 1.84 11.48 -9.85
CA ALA A 36 1.87 10.35 -10.76
C ALA A 36 0.80 9.30 -10.40
N ILE A 37 0.59 9.04 -9.11
CA ILE A 37 -0.46 8.17 -8.57
C ILE A 37 -1.85 8.69 -8.92
N ARG A 38 -2.11 10.00 -8.75
CA ARG A 38 -3.40 10.62 -9.16
C ARG A 38 -3.68 10.47 -10.66
N ASN A 39 -2.62 10.38 -11.45
CA ASN A 39 -2.67 10.25 -12.91
C ASN A 39 -2.66 8.78 -13.40
N ASP A 40 -2.71 7.81 -12.48
CA ASP A 40 -2.63 6.38 -12.75
C ASP A 40 -3.96 5.65 -12.49
N PHE A 41 -4.06 4.38 -12.89
CA PHE A 41 -5.17 3.52 -12.48
C PHE A 41 -5.22 3.36 -10.95
N ALA A 42 -6.40 3.21 -10.36
CA ALA A 42 -6.56 2.99 -8.92
C ALA A 42 -6.06 1.59 -8.51
N ARG A 43 -4.77 1.49 -8.15
CA ARG A 43 -4.09 0.22 -7.83
C ARG A 43 -3.35 0.33 -6.50
N PRO A 44 -4.05 0.27 -5.35
CA PRO A 44 -3.47 0.54 -4.04
C PRO A 44 -2.25 -0.32 -3.69
N THR A 45 -2.23 -1.60 -4.11
CA THR A 45 -1.08 -2.51 -3.93
C THR A 45 0.16 -2.03 -4.69
N VAL A 46 -0.01 -1.69 -5.97
CA VAL A 46 1.07 -1.17 -6.83
C VAL A 46 1.55 0.19 -6.34
N HIS A 47 0.64 1.06 -5.89
CA HIS A 47 0.98 2.38 -5.40
C HIS A 47 1.73 2.34 -4.06
N ALA A 48 1.30 1.50 -3.12
CA ALA A 48 2.03 1.27 -1.87
C ALA A 48 3.46 0.81 -2.13
N ARG A 49 3.64 -0.15 -3.04
CA ARG A 49 4.96 -0.63 -3.48
C ARG A 49 5.79 0.45 -4.17
N ASN A 50 5.19 1.30 -5.01
CA ASN A 50 5.91 2.39 -5.67
C ASN A 50 6.35 3.48 -4.68
N LEU A 51 5.52 3.79 -3.67
CA LEU A 51 5.88 4.67 -2.54
C LEU A 51 7.06 4.10 -1.77
N PHE A 52 7.04 2.81 -1.44
CA PHE A 52 8.13 2.14 -0.76
C PHE A 52 9.42 2.09 -1.58
N HIS A 53 9.40 1.54 -2.80
CA HIS A 53 10.59 1.42 -3.64
C HIS A 53 11.23 2.78 -3.94
N THR A 54 10.42 3.83 -4.14
CA THR A 54 10.95 5.19 -4.31
C THR A 54 11.60 5.68 -3.02
N SER A 55 10.97 5.44 -1.87
CA SER A 55 11.54 5.81 -0.56
C SER A 55 12.86 5.08 -0.28
N VAL A 56 12.96 3.79 -0.63
CA VAL A 56 14.20 3.00 -0.54
C VAL A 56 15.32 3.64 -1.37
N VAL A 57 15.09 3.91 -2.67
CA VAL A 57 16.18 4.46 -3.50
C VAL A 57 16.57 5.87 -3.10
N MET A 58 15.66 6.66 -2.51
CA MET A 58 15.99 7.98 -1.96
C MET A 58 16.80 7.86 -0.67
N TYR A 59 16.39 6.97 0.24
CA TYR A 59 17.08 6.72 1.50
C TYR A 59 18.48 6.11 1.26
N ASP A 60 18.60 5.08 0.44
CA ASP A 60 19.90 4.44 0.16
C ASP A 60 20.86 5.37 -0.57
N ALA A 61 20.36 6.27 -1.43
CA ALA A 61 21.18 7.31 -2.04
C ALA A 61 21.70 8.32 -1.01
N TRP A 62 20.91 8.60 0.04
CA TRP A 62 21.31 9.46 1.16
C TRP A 62 22.31 8.75 2.10
N ALA A 63 22.01 7.50 2.48
CA ALA A 63 22.79 6.66 3.39
C ALA A 63 24.14 6.25 2.82
N ALA A 64 24.28 6.15 1.48
CA ALA A 64 25.56 5.89 0.83
C ALA A 64 26.67 6.92 1.12
N TYR A 65 26.30 8.08 1.66
CA TYR A 65 27.22 9.14 2.09
C TYR A 65 27.14 9.41 3.61
N ASP A 66 26.45 8.57 4.37
CA ASP A 66 26.31 8.68 5.81
C ASP A 66 27.25 7.71 6.54
N ASP A 67 27.77 8.11 7.70
CA ASP A 67 28.69 7.28 8.49
C ASP A 67 27.95 6.43 9.55
N GLU A 68 26.68 6.77 9.83
CA GLU A 68 25.85 6.11 10.83
C GLU A 68 24.79 5.21 10.18
N ALA A 69 24.06 5.74 9.20
CA ALA A 69 22.95 5.03 8.58
C ALA A 69 23.39 3.87 7.65
N GLU A 70 22.68 2.75 7.72
CA GLU A 70 22.86 1.60 6.85
C GLU A 70 21.84 1.59 5.70
N PRO A 71 22.26 1.32 4.44
CA PRO A 71 21.31 1.13 3.34
C PRO A 71 20.48 -0.14 3.50
N PHE A 72 19.21 -0.07 3.05
CA PHE A 72 18.31 -1.24 3.04
C PHE A 72 18.60 -2.18 1.87
N PHE A 73 18.80 -1.64 0.68
CA PHE A 73 18.91 -2.39 -0.57
C PHE A 73 20.33 -2.36 -1.14
N LEU A 74 20.97 -1.19 -1.17
CA LEU A 74 22.32 -0.99 -1.71
C LEU A 74 23.38 -1.73 -0.88
N GLY A 75 24.10 -2.67 -1.50
CA GLY A 75 25.10 -3.50 -0.84
C GLY A 75 24.51 -4.68 -0.05
N ARG A 76 23.22 -4.97 -0.19
CA ARG A 76 22.49 -5.99 0.56
C ARG A 76 21.84 -7.04 -0.35
N SER A 77 21.39 -8.13 0.28
CA SER A 77 20.54 -9.15 -0.31
C SER A 77 19.11 -8.99 0.22
N VAL A 78 18.15 -8.75 -0.66
CA VAL A 78 16.73 -8.55 -0.29
C VAL A 78 15.87 -9.50 -1.12
N GLY A 79 15.09 -10.36 -0.47
CA GLY A 79 14.23 -11.33 -1.16
C GLY A 79 14.98 -12.27 -2.13
N GLY A 80 16.24 -12.58 -1.83
CA GLY A 80 17.12 -13.37 -2.71
C GLY A 80 17.69 -12.62 -3.92
N PHE A 81 17.51 -11.29 -3.98
CA PHE A 81 18.16 -10.42 -4.96
C PHE A 81 19.36 -9.72 -4.34
N GLU A 82 20.53 -9.84 -4.96
CA GLU A 82 21.76 -9.15 -4.55
C GLU A 82 21.88 -7.80 -5.26
N CYS A 83 22.12 -6.72 -4.52
CA CYS A 83 22.46 -5.41 -5.07
C CYS A 83 23.89 -5.03 -4.66
N PRO A 84 24.93 -5.35 -5.45
CA PRO A 84 26.31 -5.13 -5.04
C PRO A 84 26.66 -3.65 -4.84
N PHE A 85 27.44 -3.33 -3.82
CA PHE A 85 27.97 -1.98 -3.59
C PHE A 85 29.36 -2.05 -2.99
N THR A 86 30.31 -1.34 -3.59
CA THR A 86 31.73 -1.33 -3.17
C THR A 86 32.15 -0.01 -2.52
N GLY A 87 31.18 0.82 -2.13
CA GLY A 87 31.39 2.18 -1.66
C GLY A 87 31.52 3.19 -2.80
N ILE A 88 31.31 4.46 -2.47
CA ILE A 88 31.51 5.59 -3.38
C ILE A 88 32.56 6.54 -2.82
N PRO A 89 33.48 7.09 -3.63
CA PRO A 89 34.42 8.10 -3.15
C PRO A 89 33.71 9.31 -2.53
N ALA A 90 34.20 9.75 -1.36
CA ALA A 90 33.64 10.90 -0.65
C ALA A 90 33.66 12.17 -1.51
N PRO A 91 32.50 12.82 -1.73
CA PRO A 91 32.40 14.03 -2.53
C PRO A 91 32.88 15.25 -1.74
N THR A 92 33.18 16.36 -2.44
CA THR A 92 33.54 17.62 -1.79
C THR A 92 32.36 18.33 -1.12
N ASP A 93 31.15 18.05 -1.60
CA ASP A 93 29.89 18.58 -1.09
C ASP A 93 28.89 17.43 -1.01
N VAL A 94 28.70 16.90 0.21
CA VAL A 94 27.83 15.74 0.47
C VAL A 94 26.37 16.10 0.24
N ALA A 95 25.93 17.29 0.63
CA ALA A 95 24.55 17.72 0.46
C ALA A 95 24.18 17.77 -1.04
N ALA A 96 25.02 18.40 -1.86
CA ALA A 96 24.79 18.46 -3.30
C ALA A 96 24.86 17.06 -3.97
N ALA A 97 25.72 16.18 -3.48
CA ALA A 97 25.81 14.80 -3.98
C ALA A 97 24.56 13.98 -3.65
N ARG A 98 24.03 14.10 -2.42
CA ARG A 98 22.76 13.48 -2.02
C ARG A 98 21.61 13.97 -2.89
N ASP A 99 21.51 15.28 -3.11
CA ASP A 99 20.46 15.87 -3.95
C ASP A 99 20.48 15.33 -5.39
N GLU A 100 21.68 15.22 -5.97
CA GLU A 100 21.89 14.70 -7.32
C GLU A 100 21.59 13.20 -7.39
N ALA A 101 22.13 12.38 -6.49
CA ALA A 101 21.92 10.93 -6.49
C ALA A 101 20.43 10.57 -6.32
N ILE A 102 19.74 11.20 -5.37
CA ILE A 102 18.30 11.04 -5.14
C ILE A 102 17.51 11.37 -6.41
N SER A 103 17.85 12.48 -7.07
CA SER A 103 17.12 12.93 -8.25
C SER A 103 17.24 11.97 -9.42
N TYR A 104 18.44 11.46 -9.71
CA TYR A 104 18.60 10.48 -10.77
C TYR A 104 17.94 9.14 -10.41
N ALA A 105 18.00 8.71 -9.15
CA ALA A 105 17.34 7.48 -8.71
C ALA A 105 15.81 7.55 -8.87
N ALA A 106 15.18 8.56 -8.28
CA ALA A 106 13.73 8.77 -8.35
C ALA A 106 13.28 8.96 -9.81
N TYR A 107 13.97 9.81 -10.58
CA TYR A 107 13.66 10.06 -11.99
C TYR A 107 13.62 8.78 -12.83
N ARG A 108 14.64 7.92 -12.72
CA ARG A 108 14.73 6.69 -13.51
C ARG A 108 13.69 5.67 -13.09
N LEU A 109 13.53 5.46 -11.79
CA LEU A 109 12.57 4.51 -11.24
C LEU A 109 11.15 4.91 -11.62
N LEU A 110 10.73 6.14 -11.30
CA LEU A 110 9.37 6.61 -11.53
C LEU A 110 9.01 6.62 -13.02
N ARG A 111 9.95 6.99 -13.90
CA ARG A 111 9.71 6.88 -15.35
C ARG A 111 9.42 5.44 -15.78
N SER A 112 10.13 4.46 -15.22
CA SER A 112 9.88 3.04 -15.53
C SER A 112 8.51 2.58 -15.00
N ARG A 113 8.10 3.05 -13.81
CA ARG A 113 6.83 2.64 -13.18
C ARG A 113 5.60 3.20 -13.89
N PHE A 114 5.64 4.47 -14.30
CA PHE A 114 4.48 5.19 -14.83
C PHE A 114 4.46 5.32 -16.36
N GLN A 115 5.35 4.64 -17.09
CA GLN A 115 5.37 4.70 -18.56
C GLN A 115 4.11 4.12 -19.22
N ASN A 116 3.43 3.20 -18.53
CA ASN A 116 2.22 2.53 -19.01
C ASN A 116 0.93 3.02 -18.32
N SER A 117 1.02 4.11 -17.56
CA SER A 117 -0.13 4.71 -16.89
C SER A 117 -1.03 5.46 -17.89
N PRO A 118 -2.35 5.59 -17.64
CA PRO A 118 -3.29 6.29 -18.50
C PRO A 118 -2.81 7.68 -18.95
N ASN A 119 -2.22 8.46 -18.02
CA ASN A 119 -1.73 9.81 -18.29
C ASN A 119 -0.19 9.90 -18.32
N ALA A 120 0.49 8.86 -18.81
CA ALA A 120 1.95 8.76 -18.84
C ALA A 120 2.64 10.00 -19.45
N PHE A 121 2.09 10.58 -20.54
CA PHE A 121 2.69 11.76 -21.16
C PHE A 121 2.81 12.95 -20.18
N VAL A 122 1.75 13.24 -19.43
CA VAL A 122 1.72 14.34 -18.44
C VAL A 122 2.70 14.04 -17.30
N THR A 123 2.64 12.83 -16.76
CA THR A 123 3.49 12.38 -15.65
C THR A 123 4.97 12.40 -16.02
N LEU A 124 5.36 11.81 -17.16
CA LEU A 124 6.74 11.77 -17.62
C LEU A 124 7.28 13.18 -17.96
N ASN A 125 6.43 14.07 -18.48
CA ASN A 125 6.82 15.46 -18.71
C ASN A 125 7.06 16.21 -17.40
N ARG A 126 6.25 15.98 -16.36
CA ARG A 126 6.48 16.55 -15.02
C ARG A 126 7.84 16.13 -14.45
N PHE A 127 8.21 14.86 -14.57
CA PHE A 127 9.53 14.39 -14.13
C PHE A 127 10.68 15.05 -14.91
N ASN A 128 10.52 15.27 -16.23
CA ASN A 128 11.50 15.99 -17.03
C ASN A 128 11.65 17.45 -16.59
N VAL A 129 10.53 18.12 -16.30
CA VAL A 129 10.52 19.51 -15.83
C VAL A 129 11.21 19.62 -14.47
N LEU A 130 10.93 18.69 -13.55
CA LEU A 130 11.58 18.67 -12.24
C LEU A 130 13.10 18.51 -12.37
N MET A 131 13.58 17.55 -13.19
CA MET A 131 15.02 17.42 -13.48
C MET A 131 15.65 18.71 -14.02
N GLN A 132 14.97 19.40 -14.94
CA GLN A 132 15.45 20.67 -15.50
C GLN A 132 15.45 21.80 -14.46
N GLN A 133 14.44 21.87 -13.58
CA GLN A 133 14.37 22.85 -12.50
C GLN A 133 15.47 22.66 -11.46
N LEU A 134 15.82 21.41 -11.16
CA LEU A 134 16.93 21.04 -10.29
C LEU A 134 18.31 21.19 -10.98
N GLY A 135 18.35 21.43 -12.29
CA GLY A 135 19.58 21.69 -13.04
C GLY A 135 20.32 20.44 -13.52
N TYR A 136 19.67 19.28 -13.53
CA TYR A 136 20.26 17.99 -13.93
C TYR A 136 19.96 17.63 -15.39
N ASP A 137 20.86 16.86 -16.04
CA ASP A 137 20.70 16.43 -17.42
C ASP A 137 19.96 15.08 -17.50
N PRO A 138 18.69 15.04 -17.97
CA PRO A 138 17.95 13.80 -18.09
C PRO A 138 18.55 12.78 -19.07
N ASN A 139 19.52 13.20 -19.91
CA ASN A 139 20.21 12.33 -20.86
C ASN A 139 21.45 11.63 -20.27
N PHE A 140 21.88 11.99 -19.06
CA PHE A 140 22.98 11.30 -18.39
C PHE A 140 22.51 9.95 -17.83
N VAL A 141 22.98 8.86 -18.43
CA VAL A 141 22.50 7.48 -18.18
C VAL A 141 23.58 6.52 -17.65
N SER A 142 24.78 7.02 -17.35
CA SER A 142 25.86 6.17 -16.80
C SER A 142 25.41 5.57 -15.47
N THR A 143 25.70 4.30 -15.23
CA THR A 143 25.57 3.62 -13.93
C THR A 143 26.93 3.38 -13.26
N ASP A 144 28.03 3.76 -13.91
CA ASP A 144 29.38 3.62 -13.36
C ASP A 144 29.66 4.74 -12.34
N TYR A 145 29.43 4.43 -11.07
CA TYR A 145 29.68 5.33 -9.94
C TYR A 145 31.09 5.21 -9.37
N SER A 146 31.94 4.31 -9.89
CA SER A 146 33.29 4.06 -9.35
C SER A 146 34.20 5.30 -9.39
N GLY A 147 33.91 6.24 -10.29
CA GLY A 147 34.56 7.54 -10.39
C GLY A 147 34.07 8.61 -9.40
N GLY A 148 33.13 8.29 -8.51
CA GLY A 148 32.53 9.21 -7.54
C GLY A 148 31.41 10.10 -8.10
N SER A 149 30.71 9.65 -9.15
CA SER A 149 29.58 10.41 -9.74
C SER A 149 28.26 10.11 -9.01
N PRO A 150 27.64 11.10 -8.34
CA PRO A 150 26.36 10.90 -7.65
C PRO A 150 25.22 10.58 -8.62
N ALA A 151 25.18 11.26 -9.76
CA ALA A 151 24.23 10.94 -10.84
C ALA A 151 24.32 9.48 -11.31
N ALA A 152 25.54 8.93 -11.39
CA ALA A 152 25.74 7.54 -11.79
C ALA A 152 25.30 6.56 -10.69
N LEU A 153 25.50 6.89 -9.42
CA LEU A 153 24.99 6.12 -8.28
C LEU A 153 23.45 6.09 -8.30
N GLY A 154 22.81 7.24 -8.52
CA GLY A 154 21.36 7.32 -8.63
C GLY A 154 20.81 6.47 -9.79
N ASN A 155 21.41 6.56 -10.98
CA ASN A 155 21.05 5.71 -12.10
C ASN A 155 21.24 4.20 -11.80
N TYR A 156 22.31 3.83 -11.09
CA TYR A 156 22.59 2.45 -10.69
C TYR A 156 21.51 1.92 -9.74
N LEU A 157 21.22 2.65 -8.65
CA LEU A 157 20.17 2.32 -7.69
C LEU A 157 18.81 2.07 -8.38
N ALA A 158 18.41 2.95 -9.29
CA ALA A 158 17.18 2.78 -10.03
C ALA A 158 17.20 1.55 -10.94
N ALA A 159 18.33 1.27 -11.62
CA ALA A 159 18.46 0.10 -12.47
C ALA A 159 18.31 -1.21 -11.66
N GLU A 160 18.99 -1.32 -10.52
CA GLU A 160 18.89 -2.47 -9.63
C GLU A 160 17.48 -2.63 -9.04
N MET A 161 16.85 -1.54 -8.59
CA MET A 161 15.47 -1.58 -8.08
C MET A 161 14.43 -1.96 -9.15
N ILE A 162 14.66 -1.59 -10.41
CA ILE A 162 13.83 -2.02 -11.56
C ILE A 162 14.01 -3.52 -11.82
N LEU A 163 15.23 -4.06 -11.70
CA LEU A 163 15.50 -5.49 -11.85
C LEU A 163 14.90 -6.30 -10.71
N PHE A 164 15.08 -5.86 -9.46
CA PHE A 164 14.45 -6.47 -8.29
C PHE A 164 12.93 -6.55 -8.44
N GLY A 165 12.30 -5.45 -8.86
CA GLY A 165 10.85 -5.40 -9.02
C GLY A 165 10.25 -6.40 -10.01
N ARG A 166 11.07 -6.98 -10.89
CA ARG A 166 10.64 -8.01 -11.86
C ARG A 166 10.56 -9.41 -11.26
N GLN A 167 11.11 -9.63 -10.07
CA GLN A 167 11.18 -10.93 -9.40
C GLN A 167 10.71 -10.91 -7.94
N ASP A 168 10.28 -9.77 -7.43
CA ASP A 168 9.85 -9.58 -6.04
C ASP A 168 8.48 -10.19 -5.71
N GLY A 169 7.92 -11.04 -6.57
CA GLY A 169 6.60 -11.65 -6.39
C GLY A 169 5.40 -10.83 -6.87
N SER A 170 5.58 -9.58 -7.33
CA SER A 170 4.46 -8.72 -7.75
C SER A 170 3.85 -9.04 -9.12
N ASN A 171 4.52 -9.90 -9.90
CA ASN A 171 4.16 -10.21 -11.29
C ASN A 171 4.16 -8.97 -12.22
N GLU A 172 5.02 -7.99 -11.94
CA GLU A 172 5.10 -6.74 -12.71
C GLU A 172 5.34 -6.95 -14.21
N GLN A 173 6.15 -7.94 -14.60
CA GLN A 173 6.45 -8.21 -16.01
C GLN A 173 5.20 -8.54 -16.85
N LEU A 174 4.18 -9.09 -16.20
CA LEU A 174 2.87 -9.42 -16.81
C LEU A 174 1.79 -8.41 -16.41
N GLY A 175 2.18 -7.19 -16.01
CA GLY A 175 1.25 -6.13 -15.66
C GLY A 175 0.45 -6.40 -14.37
N TYR A 176 1.03 -7.14 -13.43
CA TYR A 176 0.39 -7.48 -12.14
C TYR A 176 -0.85 -8.38 -12.29
N ALA A 177 -0.97 -9.10 -13.39
CA ALA A 177 -2.11 -9.99 -13.66
C ALA A 177 -2.21 -11.13 -12.64
N ASN A 178 -3.44 -11.56 -12.36
CA ASN A 178 -3.70 -12.71 -11.50
C ASN A 178 -3.21 -14.00 -12.17
N GLN A 179 -2.60 -14.90 -11.41
CA GLN A 179 -2.02 -16.13 -11.96
C GLN A 179 -2.98 -17.32 -11.86
N TYR A 180 -3.76 -17.43 -10.79
CA TYR A 180 -4.63 -18.59 -10.55
C TYR A 180 -5.98 -18.28 -9.88
N TYR A 181 -6.16 -17.11 -9.26
CA TYR A 181 -7.45 -16.77 -8.66
C TYR A 181 -8.61 -16.77 -9.68
N GLN A 182 -9.72 -17.40 -9.31
CA GLN A 182 -11.00 -17.34 -10.04
C GLN A 182 -12.17 -17.12 -9.06
N PRO A 183 -13.13 -16.24 -9.38
CA PRO A 183 -14.30 -16.03 -8.53
C PRO A 183 -15.21 -17.26 -8.53
N VAL A 184 -15.74 -17.62 -7.36
CA VAL A 184 -16.72 -18.71 -7.22
C VAL A 184 -18.11 -18.27 -7.67
N ASN A 185 -18.48 -17.03 -7.35
CA ASN A 185 -19.79 -16.49 -7.68
C ASN A 185 -19.80 -15.89 -9.10
N PRO A 186 -20.86 -16.14 -9.87
CA PRO A 186 -21.12 -15.39 -11.10
C PRO A 186 -21.25 -13.88 -10.84
N PRO A 187 -20.88 -13.02 -11.80
CA PRO A 187 -21.00 -11.57 -11.63
C PRO A 187 -22.43 -11.10 -11.32
N LEU A 188 -22.55 -10.15 -10.38
CA LEU A 188 -23.81 -9.47 -10.09
C LEU A 188 -24.01 -8.30 -11.06
N ILE A 189 -25.07 -8.36 -11.88
CA ILE A 189 -25.49 -7.24 -12.72
C ILE A 189 -26.24 -6.23 -11.85
N VAL A 190 -25.57 -5.16 -11.43
CA VAL A 190 -26.07 -4.28 -10.36
C VAL A 190 -27.33 -3.50 -10.76
N SER A 191 -27.52 -3.25 -12.06
CA SER A 191 -28.72 -2.60 -12.60
C SER A 191 -29.98 -3.48 -12.55
N LEU A 192 -29.86 -4.79 -12.29
CA LEU A 192 -30.98 -5.68 -12.11
C LEU A 192 -31.33 -5.85 -10.62
N PRO A 193 -32.63 -5.95 -10.28
CA PRO A 193 -33.06 -6.25 -8.91
C PRO A 193 -32.57 -7.62 -8.42
N GLY A 194 -32.10 -7.65 -7.19
CA GLY A 194 -31.77 -8.87 -6.44
C GLY A 194 -30.33 -9.35 -6.67
N ASN A 195 -30.08 -10.58 -6.21
CA ASN A 195 -28.87 -11.35 -6.45
C ASN A 195 -29.21 -12.85 -6.54
N PRO A 196 -30.03 -13.25 -7.52
CA PRO A 196 -30.55 -14.62 -7.60
C PRO A 196 -29.50 -15.67 -7.94
N ASP A 197 -28.35 -15.24 -8.48
CA ASP A 197 -27.29 -16.11 -8.99
C ASP A 197 -26.13 -16.30 -8.00
N ILE A 198 -26.20 -15.73 -6.79
CA ILE A 198 -25.19 -15.98 -5.75
C ILE A 198 -25.20 -17.46 -5.36
N VAL A 199 -24.04 -18.11 -5.49
CA VAL A 199 -23.87 -19.55 -5.21
C VAL A 199 -23.35 -19.77 -3.80
N ASP A 200 -22.39 -18.96 -3.38
CA ASP A 200 -21.78 -19.01 -2.04
C ASP A 200 -21.81 -17.62 -1.39
N PHE A 201 -22.63 -17.50 -0.33
CA PHE A 201 -22.79 -16.28 0.46
C PHE A 201 -21.54 -15.87 1.23
N ASN A 202 -20.54 -16.75 1.33
CA ASN A 202 -19.30 -16.49 2.06
C ASN A 202 -18.13 -16.19 1.13
N ARG A 203 -18.38 -16.05 -0.18
CA ARG A 203 -17.36 -15.77 -1.20
C ARG A 203 -17.64 -14.48 -1.95
N TRP A 204 -16.60 -13.81 -2.42
CA TRP A 204 -16.69 -12.56 -3.15
C TRP A 204 -17.40 -12.79 -4.48
N GLN A 205 -18.03 -11.72 -4.97
CA GLN A 205 -18.78 -11.71 -6.20
C GLN A 205 -18.36 -10.50 -7.03
N PRO A 206 -17.88 -10.70 -8.27
CA PRO A 206 -17.61 -9.62 -9.19
C PRO A 206 -18.89 -8.82 -9.49
N LEU A 207 -18.74 -7.53 -9.80
CA LEU A 207 -19.87 -6.68 -10.18
C LEU A 207 -19.81 -6.36 -11.67
N THR A 208 -20.95 -6.47 -12.35
CA THR A 208 -21.15 -6.01 -13.73
C THR A 208 -21.90 -4.68 -13.72
N LEU A 209 -21.26 -3.63 -14.24
CA LEU A 209 -21.80 -2.26 -14.34
C LEU A 209 -22.17 -1.91 -15.79
N SER A 210 -22.72 -0.73 -16.06
CA SER A 210 -22.84 -0.22 -17.43
C SER A 210 -21.49 0.19 -17.99
N ILE A 211 -20.73 0.93 -17.17
CA ILE A 211 -19.34 1.31 -17.37
C ILE A 211 -18.63 1.18 -16.02
N PHE A 212 -17.41 0.67 -16.01
CA PHE A 212 -16.57 0.70 -14.82
C PHE A 212 -15.56 1.83 -14.94
N ILE A 213 -15.64 2.78 -14.02
CA ILE A 213 -14.67 3.86 -13.85
C ILE A 213 -14.00 3.62 -12.50
N ASP A 214 -12.68 3.48 -12.49
CA ASP A 214 -11.94 3.25 -11.27
C ASP A 214 -11.97 4.48 -10.33
N GLN A 215 -11.44 4.33 -9.12
CA GLN A 215 -11.46 5.42 -8.14
C GLN A 215 -10.68 6.65 -8.61
N SER A 216 -9.68 6.47 -9.49
CA SER A 216 -8.88 7.54 -10.09
C SER A 216 -9.58 8.20 -11.30
N GLY A 217 -10.78 7.75 -11.68
CA GLY A 217 -11.55 8.33 -12.79
C GLY A 217 -11.24 7.73 -14.17
N ASN A 218 -10.49 6.62 -14.25
CA ASN A 218 -10.15 5.98 -15.50
C ASN A 218 -11.20 4.90 -15.87
N VAL A 219 -11.63 4.89 -17.13
CA VAL A 219 -12.47 3.82 -17.66
C VAL A 219 -11.63 2.54 -17.77
N ILE A 220 -12.08 1.45 -17.14
CA ILE A 220 -11.45 0.13 -17.32
C ILE A 220 -12.17 -0.62 -18.45
N PRO A 221 -11.45 -1.22 -19.41
CA PRO A 221 -12.05 -2.05 -20.45
C PRO A 221 -12.83 -3.23 -19.86
N GLY A 222 -14.06 -3.42 -20.35
CA GLY A 222 -14.98 -4.40 -19.84
C GLY A 222 -15.84 -3.86 -18.70
N ASN A 223 -17.03 -4.43 -18.56
CA ASN A 223 -18.00 -3.98 -17.56
C ASN A 223 -17.94 -4.80 -16.25
N THR A 224 -17.05 -5.79 -16.18
CA THR A 224 -16.87 -6.69 -15.04
C THR A 224 -15.39 -6.85 -14.74
N PRO A 225 -14.78 -5.91 -13.99
CA PRO A 225 -13.35 -5.96 -13.72
C PRO A 225 -12.96 -7.21 -12.91
N PRO A 226 -11.78 -7.82 -13.17
CA PRO A 226 -11.29 -8.96 -12.40
C PRO A 226 -10.88 -8.54 -10.99
N PHE A 227 -10.64 -9.51 -10.10
CA PHE A 227 -10.10 -9.25 -8.77
C PHE A 227 -8.73 -8.55 -8.88
N LEU A 228 -8.52 -7.41 -8.21
CA LEU A 228 -7.23 -6.74 -8.16
C LEU A 228 -6.26 -7.41 -7.17
N SER A 229 -5.20 -8.04 -7.68
CA SER A 229 -4.04 -8.56 -6.91
C SER A 229 -4.35 -9.57 -5.77
N PRO A 230 -5.21 -10.58 -5.95
CA PRO A 230 -5.55 -11.54 -4.88
C PRO A 230 -4.36 -12.37 -4.37
N GLU A 231 -3.22 -12.31 -5.04
CA GLU A 231 -2.04 -13.14 -4.78
C GLU A 231 -0.87 -12.30 -4.22
N TRP A 232 -1.13 -11.03 -3.88
CA TRP A 232 -0.10 -10.05 -3.51
C TRP A 232 0.70 -10.39 -2.25
N GLY A 233 0.20 -11.31 -1.42
CA GLY A 233 0.91 -11.79 -0.23
C GLY A 233 2.27 -12.43 -0.52
N LYS A 234 2.58 -12.77 -1.77
CA LYS A 234 3.90 -13.28 -2.19
C LYS A 234 4.94 -12.19 -2.43
N VAL A 235 4.54 -10.91 -2.41
CA VAL A 235 5.48 -9.82 -2.64
C VAL A 235 6.49 -9.74 -1.48
N VAL A 236 7.76 -9.51 -1.81
CA VAL A 236 8.84 -9.43 -0.80
C VAL A 236 8.56 -8.28 0.19
N PRO A 237 8.47 -8.54 1.50
CA PRO A 237 8.14 -7.52 2.51
C PRO A 237 9.34 -6.68 2.97
N PHE A 238 9.07 -5.61 3.71
CA PHE A 238 10.07 -4.76 4.37
C PHE A 238 10.43 -5.27 5.77
N SER A 239 9.44 -5.46 6.65
CA SER A 239 9.62 -5.91 8.04
C SER A 239 8.95 -7.26 8.34
N LEU A 240 7.94 -7.70 7.57
CA LEU A 240 7.23 -8.96 7.84
C LEU A 240 8.15 -10.19 7.83
N THR A 241 7.94 -11.11 8.77
CA THR A 241 8.82 -12.27 8.98
C THR A 241 8.13 -13.61 8.68
N PRO A 242 8.89 -14.69 8.42
CA PRO A 242 8.32 -16.03 8.22
C PRO A 242 7.51 -16.57 9.40
N ASP A 243 7.71 -16.06 10.62
CA ASP A 243 6.98 -16.51 11.81
C ASP A 243 5.52 -16.00 11.83
N GLU A 244 5.24 -14.91 11.11
CA GLU A 244 3.90 -14.34 10.93
C GLU A 244 3.16 -14.94 9.71
N LEU A 245 3.86 -15.71 8.88
CA LEU A 245 3.36 -16.21 7.61
C LEU A 245 2.67 -17.56 7.75
N THR A 246 1.43 -17.63 7.28
CA THR A 246 0.75 -18.89 6.97
C THR A 246 0.55 -19.03 5.47
N ILE A 247 0.97 -20.18 4.90
CA ILE A 247 0.76 -20.49 3.48
C ILE A 247 -0.41 -21.46 3.34
N TYR A 248 -1.44 -21.03 2.63
CA TYR A 248 -2.60 -21.83 2.28
C TYR A 248 -2.60 -22.25 0.81
N GLN A 249 -3.41 -23.24 0.44
CA GLN A 249 -3.54 -23.70 -0.94
C GLN A 249 -5.00 -23.76 -1.38
N ARG A 250 -5.31 -23.14 -2.54
CA ARG A 250 -6.61 -23.24 -3.21
C ARG A 250 -6.42 -23.06 -4.72
N ASP A 251 -7.22 -23.77 -5.51
CA ASP A 251 -7.23 -23.68 -6.99
C ASP A 251 -5.86 -23.94 -7.64
N GLY A 252 -5.01 -24.74 -6.99
CA GLY A 252 -3.67 -25.10 -7.50
C GLY A 252 -2.59 -24.05 -7.26
N GLY A 253 -2.86 -22.99 -6.48
CA GLY A 253 -1.88 -21.96 -6.11
C GLY A 253 -1.80 -21.70 -4.60
N ASP A 254 -0.65 -21.14 -4.19
CA ASP A 254 -0.35 -20.80 -2.80
C ASP A 254 -0.86 -19.39 -2.45
N TYR A 255 -1.56 -19.23 -1.33
CA TYR A 255 -1.93 -17.93 -0.78
C TYR A 255 -1.10 -17.68 0.47
N TRP A 256 -0.27 -16.65 0.41
CA TRP A 256 0.61 -16.25 1.50
C TRP A 256 -0.13 -15.24 2.36
N VAL A 257 -0.37 -15.58 3.62
CA VAL A 257 -1.19 -14.80 4.55
C VAL A 257 -0.34 -14.46 5.77
N TYR A 258 0.11 -13.21 5.83
CA TYR A 258 0.78 -12.63 7.00
C TYR A 258 -0.25 -12.09 7.98
N HIS A 259 0.06 -12.15 9.28
CA HIS A 259 -0.79 -11.62 10.35
C HIS A 259 -2.24 -12.15 10.27
N ASP A 260 -2.38 -13.47 10.10
CA ASP A 260 -3.69 -14.09 9.84
C ASP A 260 -4.69 -13.88 11.01
N PRO A 261 -5.78 -13.11 10.82
CA PRO A 261 -6.77 -12.84 11.86
C PRO A 261 -7.71 -14.03 12.12
N GLY A 262 -7.64 -15.09 11.31
CA GLY A 262 -8.61 -16.17 11.28
C GLY A 262 -9.85 -15.84 10.44
N PRO A 263 -10.78 -16.81 10.31
CA PRO A 263 -11.91 -16.70 9.40
C PRO A 263 -12.94 -15.64 9.82
N PRO A 264 -13.51 -14.89 8.86
CA PRO A 264 -14.62 -13.98 9.12
C PRO A 264 -15.90 -14.74 9.51
N PRO A 265 -16.93 -14.06 10.04
CA PRO A 265 -18.21 -14.70 10.29
C PRO A 265 -18.80 -15.25 8.99
N ALA A 266 -19.28 -16.49 9.01
CA ALA A 266 -19.86 -17.16 7.85
C ALA A 266 -21.38 -17.38 8.05
N LEU A 267 -22.14 -17.25 6.96
CA LEU A 267 -23.57 -17.52 6.89
C LEU A 267 -23.84 -19.00 6.58
N ASP A 268 -24.61 -19.66 7.44
CA ASP A 268 -25.26 -20.94 7.16
C ASP A 268 -26.71 -20.69 6.78
N THR A 269 -26.99 -20.75 5.48
CA THR A 269 -28.33 -20.52 4.93
C THR A 269 -29.32 -21.64 5.23
N GLN A 270 -28.87 -22.82 5.69
CA GLN A 270 -29.76 -23.95 5.95
C GLN A 270 -30.33 -23.92 7.37
N THR A 271 -29.47 -23.70 8.37
CA THR A 271 -29.88 -23.78 9.77
C THR A 271 -29.75 -22.46 10.54
N GLY A 272 -29.03 -21.48 10.00
CA GLY A 272 -28.66 -20.26 10.73
C GLY A 272 -27.67 -20.54 11.88
N GLY A 273 -26.91 -21.63 11.79
CA GLY A 273 -25.95 -22.05 12.82
C GLY A 273 -24.63 -21.26 12.79
N GLY A 274 -23.72 -21.57 13.71
CA GLY A 274 -22.38 -20.97 13.76
C GLY A 274 -22.42 -19.47 14.05
N LEU A 275 -21.70 -18.69 13.25
CA LEU A 275 -21.61 -17.22 13.34
C LEU A 275 -22.58 -16.50 12.38
N SER A 276 -23.66 -17.18 11.92
CA SER A 276 -24.65 -16.59 11.02
C SER A 276 -25.25 -15.30 11.58
N SER A 277 -25.51 -15.25 12.90
CA SER A 277 -26.03 -14.04 13.56
C SER A 277 -25.09 -12.84 13.45
N GLU A 278 -23.78 -13.08 13.45
CA GLU A 278 -22.77 -12.02 13.35
C GLU A 278 -22.53 -11.60 11.92
N TYR A 279 -22.59 -12.53 10.96
CA TYR A 279 -22.65 -12.22 9.53
C TYR A 279 -23.84 -11.30 9.26
N GLN A 280 -25.04 -11.74 9.65
CA GLN A 280 -26.29 -11.03 9.39
C GLN A 280 -26.30 -9.65 10.04
N TRP A 281 -25.87 -9.54 11.30
CA TRP A 281 -25.79 -8.25 11.99
C TRP A 281 -24.78 -7.29 11.36
N SER A 282 -23.63 -7.80 10.90
CA SER A 282 -22.60 -6.95 10.31
C SER A 282 -23.09 -6.26 9.03
N PHE A 283 -23.86 -6.98 8.20
CA PHE A 283 -24.48 -6.40 6.99
C PHE A 283 -25.79 -5.66 7.27
N GLU A 284 -26.56 -6.07 8.29
CA GLU A 284 -27.70 -5.30 8.82
C GLU A 284 -27.27 -3.89 9.23
N LEU A 285 -26.12 -3.76 9.89
CA LEU A 285 -25.57 -2.48 10.31
C LEU A 285 -25.27 -1.57 9.13
N VAL A 286 -24.63 -2.08 8.09
CA VAL A 286 -24.37 -1.33 6.85
C VAL A 286 -25.68 -0.86 6.21
N ALA A 287 -26.68 -1.73 6.12
CA ALA A 287 -27.99 -1.38 5.60
C ALA A 287 -28.69 -0.30 6.44
N ALA A 288 -28.61 -0.40 7.78
CA ALA A 288 -29.19 0.56 8.70
C ALA A 288 -28.52 1.94 8.61
N TRP A 289 -27.19 2.01 8.51
CA TRP A 289 -26.44 3.26 8.40
C TRP A 289 -26.66 3.99 7.08
N SER A 290 -27.09 3.29 6.02
CA SER A 290 -27.54 3.93 4.78
C SER A 290 -28.70 4.91 5.01
N SER A 291 -29.50 4.71 6.07
CA SER A 291 -30.57 5.63 6.46
C SER A 291 -30.09 6.98 7.01
N HIS A 292 -28.80 7.12 7.33
CA HIS A 292 -28.22 8.36 7.88
C HIS A 292 -27.84 9.36 6.78
N MET A 293 -27.85 8.97 5.50
CA MET A 293 -27.35 9.76 4.36
C MET A 293 -28.23 10.94 3.94
N THR A 294 -29.03 11.50 4.86
CA THR A 294 -29.86 12.68 4.61
C THR A 294 -29.53 13.79 5.60
N PRO A 295 -29.36 15.03 5.14
CA PRO A 295 -29.21 16.18 6.04
C PRO A 295 -30.54 16.58 6.70
N ASP A 296 -31.68 16.06 6.23
CA ASP A 296 -33.02 16.58 6.55
C ASP A 296 -33.74 15.84 7.68
N ASP A 297 -33.12 14.84 8.31
CA ASP A 297 -33.77 14.08 9.38
C ASP A 297 -33.78 14.79 10.76
N GLY A 298 -33.16 15.97 10.83
CA GLY A 298 -33.13 16.82 12.01
C GLY A 298 -32.16 16.37 13.11
N VAL A 299 -31.32 15.36 12.85
CA VAL A 299 -30.28 14.92 13.79
C VAL A 299 -28.98 15.67 13.54
N LEU A 300 -28.48 16.34 14.58
CA LEU A 300 -27.17 17.01 14.57
C LEU A 300 -26.17 16.21 15.40
N TRP A 301 -24.94 16.07 14.89
CA TRP A 301 -23.79 15.53 15.63
C TRP A 301 -22.76 16.62 15.88
N ASP A 302 -22.14 16.58 17.06
CA ASP A 302 -20.89 17.28 17.30
C ASP A 302 -19.74 16.43 16.74
N ILE A 303 -19.13 16.90 15.67
CA ILE A 303 -18.05 16.19 14.96
C ILE A 303 -16.66 16.70 15.32
N SER A 304 -16.55 17.54 16.34
CA SER A 304 -15.27 18.05 16.84
C SER A 304 -14.56 17.00 17.71
N PRO A 305 -13.24 17.14 17.96
CA PRO A 305 -12.53 16.25 18.87
C PRO A 305 -13.06 16.28 20.31
N ALA A 306 -13.96 17.21 20.67
CA ALA A 306 -14.66 17.21 21.96
C ALA A 306 -15.60 16.02 22.15
N SER A 307 -16.12 15.46 21.06
CA SER A 307 -17.20 14.45 21.10
C SER A 307 -16.89 13.16 20.32
N ILE A 308 -15.82 13.13 19.51
CA ILE A 308 -15.45 11.96 18.71
C ILE A 308 -13.97 11.58 18.88
N GLY A 309 -13.66 10.29 18.71
CA GLY A 309 -12.33 9.72 18.86
C GLY A 309 -11.98 9.38 20.32
N ASN A 310 -10.68 9.36 20.62
CA ASN A 310 -10.14 9.01 21.95
C ASN A 310 -10.41 7.56 22.39
N ILE A 311 -10.30 6.62 21.46
CA ILE A 311 -10.50 5.20 21.75
C ILE A 311 -9.15 4.58 22.11
N ALA A 312 -9.10 3.89 23.25
CA ALA A 312 -7.92 3.14 23.66
C ALA A 312 -7.85 1.81 22.89
N VAL A 313 -6.64 1.33 22.60
CA VAL A 313 -6.45 0.07 21.85
C VAL A 313 -7.01 -1.11 22.63
N GLU A 314 -6.95 -1.04 23.96
CA GLU A 314 -7.47 -2.06 24.88
C GLU A 314 -9.00 -2.19 24.82
N ASP A 315 -9.71 -1.18 24.30
CA ASP A 315 -11.15 -1.20 24.11
C ASP A 315 -11.57 -1.83 22.76
N TYR A 316 -10.61 -2.16 21.89
CA TYR A 316 -10.90 -2.84 20.63
C TYR A 316 -11.35 -4.29 20.89
N PRO A 317 -12.49 -4.71 20.30
CA PRO A 317 -12.98 -6.08 20.48
C PRO A 317 -12.07 -7.07 19.75
N THR A 318 -11.60 -8.09 20.48
CA THR A 318 -10.78 -9.19 19.92
C THR A 318 -11.61 -10.40 19.47
N THR A 319 -12.94 -10.29 19.49
CA THR A 319 -13.85 -11.35 19.05
C THR A 319 -14.96 -10.78 18.19
N ILE A 320 -15.41 -11.54 17.19
CA ILE A 320 -16.49 -11.14 16.29
C ILE A 320 -17.76 -10.71 17.04
N PRO A 321 -18.28 -11.45 18.05
CA PRO A 321 -19.45 -11.00 18.82
C PRO A 321 -19.23 -9.70 19.60
N GLY A 322 -17.98 -9.39 19.97
CA GLY A 322 -17.61 -8.16 20.67
C GLY A 322 -17.84 -6.88 19.85
N LEU A 323 -17.85 -6.98 18.52
CA LEU A 323 -18.07 -5.85 17.60
C LEU A 323 -19.42 -5.14 17.86
N ARG A 324 -20.44 -5.86 18.36
CA ARG A 324 -21.75 -5.28 18.72
C ARG A 324 -21.69 -4.24 19.84
N GLY A 325 -20.71 -4.37 20.73
CA GLY A 325 -20.48 -3.41 21.80
C GLY A 325 -19.69 -2.19 21.35
N PHE A 326 -19.01 -2.30 20.20
CA PHE A 326 -18.15 -1.25 19.67
C PHE A 326 -18.90 -0.31 18.72
N TYR A 327 -19.77 -0.83 17.85
CA TYR A 327 -20.53 -0.02 16.89
C TYR A 327 -21.98 0.19 17.30
N ASN A 328 -22.48 1.42 17.13
CA ASN A 328 -23.89 1.71 17.36
C ASN A 328 -24.73 1.44 16.11
N LEU A 329 -25.49 0.34 16.15
CA LEU A 329 -26.35 -0.11 15.05
C LEU A 329 -27.35 0.96 14.57
N VAL A 330 -27.96 1.71 15.48
CA VAL A 330 -29.11 2.60 15.16
C VAL A 330 -28.66 4.04 14.95
N ASP A 331 -27.85 4.54 15.89
CA ASP A 331 -27.47 5.96 15.92
C ASP A 331 -26.18 6.24 15.17
N GLY A 332 -25.42 5.23 14.72
CA GLY A 332 -24.17 5.44 14.01
C GLY A 332 -22.97 5.71 14.92
N GLY A 333 -21.76 5.57 14.36
CA GLY A 333 -20.51 5.78 15.08
C GLY A 333 -20.05 4.58 15.92
N ASP A 334 -19.01 4.84 16.71
CA ASP A 334 -18.36 3.87 17.60
C ASP A 334 -18.41 4.34 19.06
N ILE A 335 -17.57 3.75 19.93
CA ILE A 335 -17.50 4.05 21.37
C ILE A 335 -16.73 5.34 21.71
N GLY A 336 -16.24 6.09 20.72
CA GLY A 336 -15.43 7.28 20.96
C GLY A 336 -16.14 8.33 21.82
N GLU A 337 -15.47 8.79 22.88
CA GLU A 337 -16.00 9.79 23.82
C GLU A 337 -15.43 11.20 23.58
N GLY A 338 -14.41 11.33 22.73
CA GLY A 338 -13.72 12.60 22.50
C GLY A 338 -12.76 13.02 23.63
N ARG A 339 -12.25 14.24 23.55
CA ARG A 339 -11.27 14.84 24.46
C ARG A 339 -11.73 16.22 24.91
N ASP A 340 -11.64 16.50 26.19
CA ASP A 340 -12.03 17.81 26.72
C ASP A 340 -11.10 18.95 26.27
N LEU A 341 -9.79 18.71 26.20
CA LEU A 341 -8.77 19.75 26.04
C LEU A 341 -7.78 19.43 24.91
N ASN A 342 -7.40 20.46 24.16
CA ASN A 342 -6.26 20.42 23.24
C ASN A 342 -4.94 20.49 24.06
N PRO A 343 -4.04 19.50 23.94
CA PRO A 343 -2.83 19.43 24.77
C PRO A 343 -1.80 20.52 24.44
N ALA A 344 -1.76 21.02 23.20
CA ALA A 344 -0.81 22.05 22.78
C ALA A 344 -1.24 23.45 23.25
N THR A 345 -2.54 23.73 23.31
CA THR A 345 -3.06 25.06 23.68
C THR A 345 -3.62 25.14 25.11
N GLY A 346 -3.96 24.01 25.71
CA GLY A 346 -4.64 23.91 27.01
C GLY A 346 -6.07 24.44 27.00
N GLN A 347 -6.66 24.72 25.82
CA GLN A 347 -8.04 25.17 25.67
C GLN A 347 -8.96 23.99 25.34
N PRO A 348 -10.27 24.07 25.67
CA PRO A 348 -11.24 23.09 25.22
C PRO A 348 -11.35 23.03 23.69
N TYR A 349 -11.64 21.85 23.14
CA TYR A 349 -12.09 21.76 21.74
C TYR A 349 -13.49 22.37 21.62
N GLU A 350 -13.68 23.20 20.60
CA GLU A 350 -14.96 23.86 20.37
C GLU A 350 -15.93 22.92 19.63
N PRO A 351 -17.16 22.70 20.13
CA PRO A 351 -18.14 21.85 19.48
C PRO A 351 -18.51 22.31 18.07
N GLN A 352 -18.67 21.36 17.16
CA GLN A 352 -19.07 21.58 15.77
C GLN A 352 -20.32 20.77 15.44
N LEU A 353 -21.50 21.38 15.65
CA LEU A 353 -22.79 20.73 15.37
C LEU A 353 -23.13 20.79 13.87
N VAL A 354 -23.24 19.64 13.23
CA VAL A 354 -23.59 19.49 11.80
C VAL A 354 -24.68 18.43 11.59
N PRO A 355 -25.49 18.50 10.52
CA PRO A 355 -26.39 17.42 10.16
C PRO A 355 -25.64 16.10 9.98
N ARG A 356 -26.14 15.02 10.59
CA ARG A 356 -25.42 13.73 10.55
C ARG A 356 -25.22 13.21 9.12
N GLY A 357 -26.18 13.47 8.22
CA GLY A 357 -26.07 13.05 6.83
C GLY A 357 -25.08 13.85 6.03
N ASP A 358 -24.81 15.11 6.38
CA ASP A 358 -23.70 15.83 5.77
C ASP A 358 -22.37 15.25 6.24
N TYR A 359 -22.21 14.99 7.54
CA TYR A 359 -20.99 14.37 8.06
C TYR A 359 -20.75 12.99 7.45
N ALA A 360 -21.75 12.10 7.42
CA ALA A 360 -21.61 10.75 6.88
C ALA A 360 -21.20 10.76 5.39
N ARG A 361 -21.79 11.65 4.57
CA ARG A 361 -21.48 11.78 3.14
C ARG A 361 -20.10 12.41 2.92
N VAL A 362 -19.77 13.50 3.63
CA VAL A 362 -18.44 14.13 3.55
C VAL A 362 -17.35 13.15 3.98
N LEU A 363 -17.57 12.43 5.07
CA LEU A 363 -16.61 11.46 5.58
C LEU A 363 -16.41 10.30 4.59
N ALA A 364 -17.50 9.77 4.03
CA ALA A 364 -17.45 8.71 3.02
C ALA A 364 -16.64 9.14 1.79
N GLU A 365 -16.86 10.34 1.26
CA GLU A 365 -16.17 10.84 0.06
C GLU A 365 -14.73 11.29 0.32
N PHE A 366 -14.44 11.93 1.47
CA PHE A 366 -13.08 12.39 1.80
C PHE A 366 -12.10 11.22 1.85
N TRP A 367 -12.48 10.14 2.53
CA TRP A 367 -11.66 8.93 2.61
C TRP A 367 -11.90 7.97 1.45
N ALA A 368 -12.83 8.24 0.53
CA ALA A 368 -13.06 7.40 -0.67
C ALA A 368 -11.84 7.38 -1.58
N ASP A 369 -11.01 8.42 -1.49
CA ASP A 369 -9.87 8.64 -2.37
C ASP A 369 -10.32 8.67 -3.84
N GLY A 370 -11.27 9.56 -4.15
CA GLY A 370 -11.86 9.69 -5.47
C GLY A 370 -10.90 10.18 -6.57
N PRO A 371 -11.40 10.54 -7.77
CA PRO A 371 -10.58 10.70 -8.98
C PRO A 371 -9.45 11.73 -8.94
N ALA A 372 -9.50 12.63 -7.96
CA ALA A 372 -8.51 13.69 -7.76
C ALA A 372 -7.55 13.40 -6.59
N SER A 373 -7.68 12.24 -5.95
CA SER A 373 -6.94 11.82 -4.76
C SER A 373 -5.92 10.74 -5.11
N GLU A 374 -4.90 10.62 -4.28
CA GLU A 374 -4.06 9.45 -4.22
C GLU A 374 -4.85 8.29 -3.62
N THR A 375 -4.58 7.06 -4.07
CA THR A 375 -5.06 5.86 -3.38
C THR A 375 -4.67 5.89 -1.89
N PRO A 376 -5.33 5.11 -1.02
CA PRO A 376 -5.14 5.18 0.44
C PRO A 376 -3.70 5.33 0.93
N PRO A 377 -2.71 4.55 0.45
CA PRO A 377 -1.33 4.72 0.91
C PRO A 377 -0.75 6.10 0.59
N GLY A 378 -1.08 6.71 -0.54
CA GLY A 378 -0.61 8.05 -0.91
C GLY A 378 -1.30 9.17 -0.13
N HIS A 379 -2.56 9.00 0.27
CA HIS A 379 -3.25 9.96 1.14
C HIS A 379 -2.46 10.19 2.43
N TRP A 380 -1.96 9.11 3.05
CA TRP A 380 -1.15 9.19 4.27
C TRP A 380 0.21 9.84 4.07
N PHE A 381 0.80 9.76 2.87
CA PHE A 381 1.97 10.57 2.52
C PHE A 381 1.63 12.06 2.44
N THR A 382 0.47 12.43 1.90
CA THR A 382 0.00 13.82 1.90
C THR A 382 -0.24 14.34 3.32
N LEU A 383 -0.78 13.52 4.23
CA LEU A 383 -0.88 13.89 5.65
C LEU A 383 0.50 14.00 6.32
N LEU A 384 1.44 13.10 6.04
CA LEU A 384 2.82 13.21 6.53
C LEU A 384 3.50 14.49 6.03
N ASN A 385 3.29 14.85 4.76
CA ASN A 385 3.79 16.10 4.19
C ASN A 385 3.19 17.32 4.89
N TYR A 386 1.86 17.33 5.10
CA TYR A 386 1.19 18.37 5.88
C TYR A 386 1.77 18.52 7.28
N VAL A 387 2.05 17.42 7.97
CA VAL A 387 2.69 17.41 9.31
C VAL A 387 4.11 17.92 9.24
N SER A 388 4.89 17.45 8.26
CA SER A 388 6.32 17.78 8.08
C SER A 388 6.54 19.26 7.75
N ASP A 389 5.60 19.86 7.01
CA ASP A 389 5.61 21.26 6.60
C ASP A 389 5.02 22.18 7.71
N HIS A 390 4.43 21.60 8.76
CA HIS A 390 3.77 22.38 9.79
C HIS A 390 4.79 23.13 10.68
N PRO A 391 4.64 24.46 10.89
CA PRO A 391 5.65 25.27 11.59
C PRO A 391 5.82 24.95 13.08
N ALA A 392 4.88 24.21 13.68
CA ALA A 392 4.97 23.75 15.06
C ALA A 392 5.71 22.41 15.23
N LEU A 393 5.99 21.70 14.13
CA LEU A 393 6.78 20.47 14.21
C LEU A 393 8.25 20.81 14.45
N VAL A 394 8.87 20.11 15.39
CA VAL A 394 10.32 20.09 15.58
C VAL A 394 10.81 18.77 15.03
N LYS A 395 11.59 18.80 13.94
CA LYS A 395 12.07 17.61 13.22
C LYS A 395 13.15 16.88 14.02
N LYS A 396 12.69 16.10 14.99
CA LYS A 396 13.47 15.15 15.79
C LYS A 396 12.89 13.78 15.54
N PHE A 397 13.62 12.90 14.86
CA PHE A 397 13.13 11.56 14.59
C PHE A 397 12.87 10.84 15.93
N ALA A 398 11.74 10.14 16.05
CA ALA A 398 11.26 9.56 17.30
C ALA A 398 10.91 10.58 18.41
N GLY A 399 10.89 11.88 18.11
CA GLY A 399 10.80 12.96 19.12
C GLY A 399 12.03 13.08 20.03
N GLN A 400 13.11 12.36 19.74
CA GLN A 400 14.32 12.25 20.55
C GLN A 400 15.56 12.74 19.78
N GLY A 401 16.71 12.82 20.44
CA GLY A 401 17.96 13.21 19.80
C GLY A 401 18.03 14.66 19.31
N ASP A 402 18.93 14.90 18.36
CA ASP A 402 19.17 16.20 17.74
C ASP A 402 18.14 16.53 16.65
N VAL A 403 18.01 17.83 16.36
CA VAL A 403 17.16 18.28 15.24
C VAL A 403 17.88 17.95 13.94
N VAL A 404 17.23 17.16 13.09
CA VAL A 404 17.74 16.77 11.77
C VAL A 404 17.36 17.81 10.70
N ASP A 405 18.09 17.82 9.60
CA ASP A 405 17.73 18.68 8.47
C ASP A 405 16.51 18.15 7.69
N ASP A 406 15.96 18.99 6.80
CA ASP A 406 14.75 18.66 6.05
C ASP A 406 14.92 17.41 5.17
N LEU A 407 16.08 17.23 4.53
CA LEU A 407 16.32 16.09 3.66
C LEU A 407 16.40 14.79 4.46
N GLU A 408 17.16 14.79 5.56
CA GLU A 408 17.27 13.64 6.45
C GLU A 408 15.89 13.26 7.04
N TRP A 409 15.12 14.25 7.51
CA TRP A 409 13.76 14.04 7.98
C TRP A 409 12.90 13.34 6.93
N ASP A 410 12.89 13.86 5.70
CA ASP A 410 12.03 13.38 4.63
C ASP A 410 12.41 11.95 4.21
N VAL A 411 13.70 11.64 4.00
CA VAL A 411 14.10 10.28 3.59
C VAL A 411 13.85 9.23 4.68
N LYS A 412 14.10 9.55 5.96
CA LYS A 412 13.81 8.64 7.08
C LYS A 412 12.31 8.44 7.26
N SER A 413 11.53 9.52 7.19
CA SER A 413 10.07 9.45 7.36
C SER A 413 9.39 8.72 6.20
N TYR A 414 9.82 8.95 4.95
CA TYR A 414 9.27 8.27 3.79
C TYR A 414 9.63 6.80 3.72
N LEU A 415 10.86 6.41 4.08
CA LEU A 415 11.21 4.99 4.15
C LEU A 415 10.30 4.27 5.15
N THR A 416 10.14 4.84 6.33
CA THR A 416 9.33 4.26 7.41
C THR A 416 7.86 4.17 6.99
N LEU A 417 7.23 5.27 6.54
CA LEU A 417 5.83 5.23 6.10
C LEU A 417 5.63 4.36 4.86
N GLY A 418 6.56 4.42 3.91
CA GLY A 418 6.55 3.60 2.70
C GLY A 418 6.59 2.11 3.00
N GLY A 419 7.49 1.70 3.91
CA GLY A 419 7.57 0.32 4.40
C GLY A 419 6.26 -0.17 5.00
N ALA A 420 5.61 0.64 5.83
CA ALA A 420 4.30 0.31 6.40
C ALA A 420 3.20 0.20 5.34
N MET A 421 3.14 1.11 4.38
CA MET A 421 2.18 0.99 3.29
C MET A 421 2.44 -0.28 2.48
N HIS A 422 3.71 -0.61 2.19
CA HIS A 422 4.05 -1.82 1.44
C HIS A 422 3.63 -3.10 2.17
N ASP A 423 3.98 -3.23 3.45
CA ASP A 423 3.69 -4.43 4.23
C ASP A 423 2.21 -4.60 4.53
N VAL A 424 1.47 -3.50 4.73
CA VAL A 424 0.00 -3.54 4.77
C VAL A 424 -0.57 -4.09 3.47
N ALA A 425 -0.07 -3.65 2.31
CA ALA A 425 -0.56 -4.15 1.03
C ALA A 425 -0.34 -5.66 0.89
N ILE A 426 0.81 -6.17 1.34
CA ILE A 426 1.15 -7.61 1.33
C ILE A 426 0.17 -8.39 2.22
N SER A 427 0.09 -8.03 3.50
CA SER A 427 -0.75 -8.74 4.48
C SER A 427 -2.22 -8.73 4.07
N ILE A 428 -2.76 -7.56 3.73
CA ILE A 428 -4.20 -7.42 3.48
C ILE A 428 -4.62 -8.05 2.16
N TRP A 429 -3.84 -7.95 1.09
CA TRP A 429 -4.23 -8.63 -0.15
C TRP A 429 -4.00 -10.14 -0.09
N GLY A 430 -3.06 -10.63 0.70
CA GLY A 430 -2.96 -12.05 1.06
C GLY A 430 -4.23 -12.55 1.77
N ILE A 431 -4.67 -11.85 2.81
CA ILE A 431 -5.92 -12.14 3.55
C ILE A 431 -7.14 -12.08 2.63
N LYS A 432 -7.28 -11.01 1.83
CA LYS A 432 -8.40 -10.82 0.88
C LYS A 432 -8.44 -11.93 -0.16
N GLY A 433 -7.30 -12.32 -0.71
CA GLY A 433 -7.19 -13.42 -1.65
C GLY A 433 -7.61 -14.75 -1.05
N TRP A 434 -7.12 -15.05 0.16
CA TRP A 434 -7.43 -16.30 0.85
C TRP A 434 -8.87 -16.39 1.32
N TYR A 435 -9.35 -15.45 2.14
CA TYR A 435 -10.70 -15.52 2.71
C TYR A 435 -11.78 -15.17 1.70
N ASP A 436 -11.46 -14.35 0.70
CA ASP A 436 -12.32 -14.07 -0.45
C ASP A 436 -13.74 -13.66 -0.02
N TYR A 437 -13.86 -12.82 1.01
CA TYR A 437 -15.13 -12.50 1.67
C TYR A 437 -16.02 -11.53 0.85
N PRO A 438 -17.37 -11.67 0.87
CA PRO A 438 -18.29 -10.84 0.10
C PRO A 438 -18.30 -9.37 0.50
N ARG A 439 -18.78 -8.54 -0.43
CA ARG A 439 -19.08 -7.11 -0.20
C ARG A 439 -20.54 -6.92 0.22
N PRO A 440 -20.87 -5.81 0.92
CA PRO A 440 -22.23 -5.56 1.40
C PRO A 440 -23.30 -5.60 0.31
N VAL A 441 -23.05 -5.06 -0.89
CA VAL A 441 -24.05 -5.06 -1.98
C VAL A 441 -24.49 -6.48 -2.37
N SER A 442 -23.54 -7.42 -2.46
CA SER A 442 -23.82 -8.82 -2.78
C SER A 442 -24.55 -9.52 -1.63
N ALA A 443 -24.06 -9.33 -0.39
CA ALA A 443 -24.61 -9.97 0.81
C ALA A 443 -26.02 -9.47 1.16
N ILE A 444 -26.24 -8.15 1.16
CA ILE A 444 -27.54 -7.54 1.49
C ILE A 444 -28.59 -7.93 0.46
N ARG A 445 -28.29 -7.82 -0.85
CA ARG A 445 -29.24 -8.23 -1.91
C ARG A 445 -29.52 -9.73 -1.87
N GLY A 446 -28.48 -10.55 -1.68
CA GLY A 446 -28.66 -12.01 -1.57
C GLY A 446 -29.50 -12.42 -0.37
N MET A 447 -29.25 -11.83 0.82
CA MET A 447 -30.05 -12.09 2.01
C MET A 447 -31.50 -11.60 1.85
N ALA A 448 -31.70 -10.47 1.18
CA ALA A 448 -33.03 -9.94 0.89
C ALA A 448 -33.86 -10.87 -0.02
N ASP A 449 -33.23 -11.52 -1.00
CA ASP A 449 -33.89 -12.49 -1.88
C ASP A 449 -34.35 -13.75 -1.12
N LEU A 450 -33.62 -14.15 -0.08
CA LEU A 450 -34.02 -15.22 0.82
C LEU A 450 -35.23 -14.83 1.70
N GLY A 451 -35.39 -13.54 1.99
CA GLY A 451 -36.43 -12.99 2.85
C GLY A 451 -35.88 -12.46 4.19
N GLN A 452 -36.63 -12.63 5.28
CA GLN A 452 -36.24 -12.12 6.60
C GLN A 452 -35.89 -13.22 7.61
N SER A 453 -35.00 -12.95 8.56
CA SER A 453 -34.51 -13.94 9.53
C SER A 453 -34.90 -13.67 10.99
N THR A 454 -35.64 -12.60 11.28
CA THR A 454 -35.97 -12.18 12.66
C THR A 454 -37.10 -12.99 13.29
N ASP A 455 -38.18 -13.27 12.55
CA ASP A 455 -39.38 -13.91 13.13
C ASP A 455 -39.94 -15.03 12.22
N PRO A 456 -39.86 -16.31 12.63
CA PRO A 456 -40.41 -17.44 11.86
C PRO A 456 -41.94 -17.43 11.73
N GLY A 457 -42.65 -16.58 12.46
CA GLY A 457 -44.09 -16.36 12.35
C GLY A 457 -44.48 -15.33 11.29
N LEU A 458 -43.54 -14.52 10.77
CA LEU A 458 -43.81 -13.54 9.73
C LEU A 458 -43.63 -14.13 8.32
N PRO A 459 -44.25 -13.52 7.30
CA PRO A 459 -44.04 -13.92 5.90
C PRO A 459 -42.56 -13.90 5.50
N SER A 460 -42.22 -14.70 4.49
CA SER A 460 -40.88 -14.76 3.88
C SER A 460 -39.76 -15.04 4.89
N TYR A 461 -40.03 -15.80 5.95
CA TYR A 461 -38.97 -16.20 6.87
C TYR A 461 -37.97 -17.16 6.21
N HIS A 462 -36.68 -16.88 6.39
CA HIS A 462 -35.59 -17.77 6.03
C HIS A 462 -34.43 -17.60 7.04
N PRO A 463 -33.80 -18.69 7.53
CA PRO A 463 -32.74 -18.59 8.53
C PRO A 463 -31.51 -17.79 8.05
N GLY A 464 -31.21 -17.83 6.75
CA GLY A 464 -30.18 -16.99 6.11
C GLY A 464 -30.67 -15.63 5.59
N GLY A 465 -31.91 -15.23 5.86
CA GLY A 465 -32.49 -13.96 5.39
C GLY A 465 -31.91 -12.72 6.08
N LEU A 466 -32.33 -11.54 5.63
CA LEU A 466 -31.91 -10.26 6.21
C LEU A 466 -32.69 -9.98 7.52
N PRO A 467 -32.03 -9.61 8.64
CA PRO A 467 -32.75 -9.25 9.86
C PRO A 467 -33.63 -8.01 9.67
N LEU A 468 -34.83 -8.05 10.24
CA LEU A 468 -35.72 -6.90 10.38
C LEU A 468 -35.28 -6.01 11.55
N LEU A 469 -35.32 -4.70 11.31
CA LEU A 469 -35.00 -3.64 12.26
C LEU A 469 -36.08 -2.56 12.16
N ASP A 470 -36.85 -2.36 13.22
CA ASP A 470 -38.00 -1.44 13.23
C ASP A 470 -37.64 -0.03 12.72
N GLY A 471 -38.41 0.49 11.76
CA GLY A 471 -38.17 1.80 11.15
C GLY A 471 -36.96 1.90 10.21
N LYS A 472 -36.24 0.79 9.96
CA LYS A 472 -35.05 0.73 9.09
C LYS A 472 -35.11 -0.40 8.05
N ILE A 473 -35.45 -1.61 8.48
CA ILE A 473 -35.54 -2.82 7.65
C ILE A 473 -36.86 -3.52 7.98
N GLU A 474 -37.77 -3.56 7.01
CA GLU A 474 -39.16 -3.99 7.23
C GLU A 474 -39.65 -4.88 6.09
N LEU A 475 -40.79 -5.53 6.29
CA LEU A 475 -41.53 -6.17 5.21
C LEU A 475 -42.43 -5.16 4.49
N VAL A 476 -42.55 -5.30 3.18
CA VAL A 476 -43.56 -4.60 2.39
C VAL A 476 -44.94 -5.16 2.75
N MET A 477 -45.81 -4.30 3.29
CA MET A 477 -47.14 -4.68 3.73
C MET A 477 -48.21 -4.42 2.64
N PRO A 478 -49.38 -5.08 2.68
CA PRO A 478 -50.49 -4.71 1.81
C PRO A 478 -50.89 -3.23 1.97
N GLY A 479 -50.88 -2.49 0.87
CA GLY A 479 -51.17 -1.05 0.86
C GLY A 479 -49.95 -0.14 1.06
N ASP A 480 -48.76 -0.71 1.25
CA ASP A 480 -47.49 0.01 1.21
C ASP A 480 -47.27 0.60 -0.21
N PRO A 481 -46.74 1.83 -0.35
CA PRO A 481 -46.38 2.39 -1.65
C PRO A 481 -45.48 1.47 -2.50
N LEU A 482 -44.62 0.68 -1.85
CA LEU A 482 -43.73 -0.27 -2.50
C LEU A 482 -44.39 -1.61 -2.84
N ALA A 483 -45.64 -1.86 -2.44
CA ALA A 483 -46.35 -3.11 -2.74
C ALA A 483 -46.45 -3.39 -4.25
N GLY A 484 -46.40 -2.32 -5.06
CA GLY A 484 -46.58 -2.37 -6.51
C GLY A 484 -48.05 -2.48 -6.92
N LEU A 485 -48.32 -2.26 -8.21
CA LEU A 485 -49.69 -2.16 -8.75
C LEU A 485 -50.57 -3.40 -8.46
N ASN A 486 -49.95 -4.58 -8.37
CA ASN A 486 -50.64 -5.84 -8.11
C ASN A 486 -50.31 -6.45 -6.74
N GLY A 487 -49.64 -5.70 -5.85
CA GLY A 487 -49.13 -6.23 -4.60
C GLY A 487 -47.99 -7.24 -4.77
N GLN A 488 -47.28 -7.21 -5.91
CA GLN A 488 -46.26 -8.21 -6.24
C GLN A 488 -45.01 -8.16 -5.35
N HIS A 489 -44.79 -7.06 -4.63
CA HIS A 489 -43.68 -6.94 -3.69
C HIS A 489 -44.11 -7.18 -2.23
N VAL A 490 -45.39 -7.46 -1.95
CA VAL A 490 -45.85 -7.74 -0.58
C VAL A 490 -45.11 -8.95 -0.02
N GLY A 491 -44.53 -8.79 1.18
CA GLY A 491 -43.70 -9.80 1.82
C GLY A 491 -42.23 -9.80 1.41
N LYS A 492 -41.81 -8.95 0.46
CA LYS A 492 -40.37 -8.66 0.24
C LYS A 492 -39.83 -7.76 1.35
N VAL A 493 -38.52 -7.77 1.53
CA VAL A 493 -37.81 -6.88 2.45
C VAL A 493 -37.62 -5.49 1.80
N LYS A 494 -37.84 -4.42 2.56
CA LYS A 494 -37.59 -3.02 2.20
C LYS A 494 -36.65 -2.37 3.21
N LEU A 495 -35.87 -1.39 2.75
CA LEU A 495 -34.88 -0.64 3.54
C LEU A 495 -35.20 0.84 3.50
N LEU A 496 -35.06 1.53 4.63
CA LEU A 496 -34.93 2.98 4.66
C LEU A 496 -33.45 3.30 4.41
N ALA A 497 -33.12 3.77 3.22
CA ALA A 497 -31.75 3.89 2.75
C ALA A 497 -31.57 5.09 1.83
N TRP A 498 -30.32 5.46 1.55
CA TRP A 498 -29.99 6.31 0.40
C TRP A 498 -30.62 5.69 -0.85
N ARG A 499 -31.39 6.48 -1.61
CA ARG A 499 -32.25 5.94 -2.67
C ARG A 499 -31.49 5.44 -3.90
N GLY A 500 -30.22 5.80 -4.03
CA GLY A 500 -29.35 5.31 -5.09
C GLY A 500 -29.23 6.26 -6.29
N PRO A 501 -28.32 5.95 -7.22
CA PRO A 501 -27.98 6.80 -8.35
C PRO A 501 -29.15 7.04 -9.32
N ASP A 502 -30.15 6.15 -9.37
CA ASP A 502 -31.35 6.34 -10.21
C ASP A 502 -32.18 7.59 -9.84
N PHE A 503 -31.94 8.16 -8.65
CA PHE A 503 -32.57 9.40 -8.18
C PHE A 503 -31.68 10.63 -8.36
N VAL A 504 -30.48 10.46 -8.92
CA VAL A 504 -29.47 11.49 -9.17
C VAL A 504 -29.08 11.45 -10.64
N THR A 505 -29.82 12.16 -11.47
CA THR A 505 -29.49 12.36 -12.89
C THR A 505 -28.37 13.39 -13.06
N ILE A 506 -28.32 14.40 -12.19
CA ILE A 506 -27.32 15.47 -12.21
C ILE A 506 -26.76 15.64 -10.80
N PRO A 507 -25.65 14.95 -10.48
CA PRO A 507 -25.00 14.99 -9.17
C PRO A 507 -24.69 16.40 -8.67
N GLU A 508 -24.54 17.36 -9.56
CA GLU A 508 -24.19 18.73 -9.21
C GLU A 508 -25.32 19.51 -8.53
N ILE A 509 -26.58 19.10 -8.67
CA ILE A 509 -27.74 19.88 -8.20
C ILE A 509 -28.87 19.00 -7.65
N GLN A 510 -28.67 17.68 -7.60
CA GLN A 510 -29.63 16.72 -7.09
C GLN A 510 -28.97 15.88 -6.01
N ASP A 511 -29.74 15.58 -4.97
CA ASP A 511 -29.44 14.53 -4.01
C ASP A 511 -30.44 13.39 -4.14
N ALA A 512 -29.96 12.16 -3.95
CA ALA A 512 -30.84 11.00 -3.97
C ALA A 512 -31.75 11.02 -2.75
N GLY A 513 -31.35 11.66 -1.65
CA GLY A 513 -32.04 11.61 -0.36
C GLY A 513 -32.21 10.20 0.21
N VAL A 514 -32.87 10.10 1.36
CA VAL A 514 -33.18 8.83 2.03
C VAL A 514 -34.66 8.51 1.92
N GLY A 515 -34.99 7.25 1.59
CA GLY A 515 -36.37 6.80 1.45
C GLY A 515 -36.50 5.28 1.53
N TRP A 516 -37.75 4.81 1.62
CA TRP A 516 -38.04 3.39 1.56
C TRP A 516 -37.81 2.87 0.14
N ILE A 517 -36.91 1.91 -0.01
CA ILE A 517 -36.63 1.17 -1.26
C ILE A 517 -36.78 -0.32 -1.04
N LEU A 518 -36.97 -1.10 -2.11
CA LEU A 518 -36.87 -2.55 -2.02
C LEU A 518 -35.41 -2.95 -1.76
N ALA A 519 -35.17 -3.87 -0.82
CA ALA A 519 -33.81 -4.28 -0.44
C ALA A 519 -33.03 -4.91 -1.61
N GLU A 520 -33.74 -5.56 -2.54
CA GLU A 520 -33.20 -6.11 -3.78
C GLU A 520 -32.60 -5.03 -4.73
N ASN A 521 -32.95 -3.76 -4.53
CA ASN A 521 -32.43 -2.62 -5.29
C ASN A 521 -31.40 -1.79 -4.51
N TRP A 522 -30.97 -2.24 -3.32
CA TRP A 522 -30.09 -1.45 -2.46
C TRP A 522 -28.76 -1.14 -3.14
N TRP A 523 -28.26 0.08 -2.93
CA TRP A 523 -26.99 0.58 -3.45
C TRP A 523 -26.18 1.18 -2.29
N PRO A 524 -24.86 0.89 -2.18
CA PRO A 524 -23.98 1.62 -1.26
C PRO A 524 -23.87 3.09 -1.66
N TYR A 525 -23.54 4.00 -0.74
CA TYR A 525 -23.34 5.43 -1.09
C TYR A 525 -22.05 5.60 -1.90
N GLN A 526 -22.17 5.41 -3.22
CA GLN A 526 -21.09 5.36 -4.20
C GLN A 526 -21.60 5.75 -5.59
N ARG A 527 -20.69 6.09 -6.52
CA ARG A 527 -21.03 6.37 -7.92
C ARG A 527 -21.60 5.12 -8.63
N PRO A 528 -22.48 5.28 -9.62
CA PRO A 528 -22.98 4.14 -10.40
C PRO A 528 -21.87 3.43 -11.19
N SER A 529 -20.81 4.15 -11.58
CA SER A 529 -19.64 3.62 -12.27
C SER A 529 -18.60 2.95 -11.36
N PHE A 530 -18.77 3.04 -10.04
CA PHE A 530 -17.87 2.46 -9.04
C PHE A 530 -18.68 2.10 -7.78
N VAL A 531 -19.32 0.93 -7.76
CA VAL A 531 -20.23 0.54 -6.67
C VAL A 531 -19.49 -0.01 -5.45
N SER A 532 -18.42 -0.75 -5.70
CA SER A 532 -17.52 -1.31 -4.69
C SER A 532 -16.19 -1.62 -5.39
N PRO A 533 -15.06 -1.57 -4.68
CA PRO A 533 -13.79 -2.00 -5.27
C PRO A 533 -13.85 -3.45 -5.77
N ASN A 534 -13.13 -3.72 -6.85
CA ASN A 534 -13.06 -5.02 -7.54
C ASN A 534 -12.14 -6.03 -6.80
N PHE A 535 -12.36 -6.20 -5.50
CA PHE A 535 -11.67 -7.16 -4.65
C PHE A 535 -12.48 -7.44 -3.38
N ALA A 536 -12.20 -8.57 -2.73
CA ALA A 536 -12.88 -9.04 -1.52
C ALA A 536 -12.87 -8.04 -0.36
N GLY A 537 -13.84 -8.17 0.55
CA GLY A 537 -14.04 -7.28 1.70
C GLY A 537 -13.00 -7.47 2.81
N TYR A 538 -12.87 -8.69 3.32
CA TYR A 538 -12.12 -9.00 4.54
C TYR A 538 -10.60 -9.07 4.27
N LEU A 539 -9.75 -8.21 4.85
CA LEU A 539 -10.04 -7.06 5.73
C LEU A 539 -10.00 -5.73 4.97
N SER A 540 -10.53 -4.65 5.56
CA SER A 540 -10.51 -3.33 4.93
C SER A 540 -9.09 -2.79 4.80
N GLY A 541 -8.65 -2.57 3.56
CA GLY A 541 -7.34 -1.95 3.29
C GLY A 541 -7.24 -0.54 3.87
N HIS A 542 -8.30 0.26 3.74
CA HIS A 542 -8.36 1.61 4.33
C HIS A 542 -8.15 1.60 5.85
N SER A 543 -8.82 0.70 6.58
CA SER A 543 -8.64 0.59 8.03
C SER A 543 -7.20 0.26 8.41
N THR A 544 -6.58 -0.72 7.73
CA THR A 544 -5.23 -1.16 8.03
C THR A 544 -4.17 -0.14 7.61
N PHE A 545 -4.21 0.38 6.38
CA PHE A 545 -3.27 1.42 5.93
C PHE A 545 -3.31 2.61 6.89
N SER A 546 -4.51 3.04 7.25
CA SER A 546 -4.68 4.20 8.10
C SER A 546 -4.18 3.98 9.51
N ARG A 547 -4.36 2.79 10.07
CA ARG A 547 -3.87 2.49 11.41
C ARG A 547 -2.35 2.36 11.42
N ALA A 548 -1.76 1.65 10.47
CA ALA A 548 -0.31 1.56 10.36
C ALA A 548 0.35 2.93 10.17
N ALA A 549 -0.22 3.77 9.30
CA ALA A 549 0.26 5.14 9.11
C ALA A 549 0.13 5.97 10.40
N ALA A 550 -0.97 5.85 11.14
CA ALA A 550 -1.15 6.57 12.40
C ALA A 550 -0.12 6.17 13.47
N GLU A 551 0.19 4.88 13.59
CA GLU A 551 1.25 4.40 14.51
C GLU A 551 2.63 4.90 14.06
N VAL A 552 2.95 4.78 12.77
CA VAL A 552 4.22 5.25 12.21
C VAL A 552 4.38 6.76 12.39
N MET A 553 3.36 7.57 12.11
CA MET A 553 3.43 9.02 12.29
C MET A 553 3.56 9.41 13.76
N THR A 554 2.88 8.69 14.66
CA THR A 554 3.06 8.86 16.11
C THR A 554 4.51 8.58 16.51
N ALA A 555 5.05 7.46 16.03
CA ALA A 555 6.40 7.03 16.34
C ALA A 555 7.45 7.99 15.77
N ILE A 556 7.39 8.35 14.49
CA ILE A 556 8.35 9.27 13.83
C ILE A 556 8.37 10.64 14.51
N THR A 557 7.20 11.21 14.84
CA THR A 557 7.12 12.54 15.45
C THR A 557 7.36 12.52 16.96
N GLY A 558 7.26 11.36 17.61
CA GLY A 558 7.29 11.21 19.06
C GLY A 558 6.07 11.84 19.77
N ASP A 559 5.01 12.17 19.03
CA ASP A 559 3.78 12.77 19.55
C ASP A 559 2.57 12.12 18.87
N ALA A 560 1.56 11.73 19.64
CA ALA A 560 0.34 11.14 19.09
C ALA A 560 -0.57 12.19 18.43
N TYR A 561 -0.36 13.47 18.75
CA TYR A 561 -1.19 14.58 18.27
C TYR A 561 -0.66 15.16 16.97
N PHE A 562 -1.57 15.65 16.13
CA PHE A 562 -1.19 16.53 15.03
C PHE A 562 -0.48 17.78 15.59
N PRO A 563 0.51 18.36 14.90
CA PRO A 563 1.17 19.58 15.34
C PRO A 563 0.17 20.70 15.68
N GLY A 564 0.31 21.30 16.86
CA GLY A 564 -0.68 22.27 17.38
C GLY A 564 -1.93 21.63 18.03
N GLY A 565 -1.96 20.32 18.14
CA GLY A 565 -3.02 19.53 18.77
C GLY A 565 -4.24 19.29 17.88
N MET A 566 -4.21 19.62 16.59
CA MET A 566 -5.35 19.42 15.69
C MET A 566 -4.96 19.44 14.21
N GLY A 567 -5.39 18.42 13.46
CA GLY A 567 -5.45 18.43 12.00
C GLY A 567 -6.86 18.79 11.53
N GLU A 568 -6.98 19.46 10.38
CA GLU A 568 -8.26 19.93 9.85
C GLU A 568 -8.37 19.76 8.33
N PHE A 569 -9.59 19.50 7.85
CA PHE A 569 -9.93 19.54 6.43
C PHE A 569 -11.29 20.21 6.22
N LEU A 570 -11.36 21.25 5.37
CA LEU A 570 -12.61 21.97 5.07
C LEU A 570 -13.30 21.39 3.84
N ALA A 571 -14.55 20.94 4.02
CA ALA A 571 -15.53 20.60 2.98
C ALA A 571 -16.56 21.74 2.85
N PRO A 572 -16.45 22.62 1.84
CA PRO A 572 -17.34 23.77 1.69
C PRO A 572 -18.76 23.39 1.24
N HIS A 573 -19.74 24.17 1.70
CA HIS A 573 -21.17 24.07 1.36
C HIS A 573 -21.40 23.97 -0.15
N ASN A 574 -22.08 22.91 -0.59
CA ASN A 574 -22.42 22.59 -1.98
C ASN A 574 -21.22 22.56 -2.95
N GLU A 575 -19.97 22.46 -2.49
CA GLU A 575 -18.81 22.48 -3.39
C GLU A 575 -17.90 21.26 -3.25
N PHE A 576 -18.17 20.36 -2.29
CA PHE A 576 -17.32 19.21 -2.00
C PHE A 576 -17.85 17.86 -2.51
N LEU A 577 -19.13 17.53 -2.28
CA LEU A 577 -19.66 16.22 -2.67
C LEU A 577 -19.72 16.10 -4.19
N VAL A 578 -19.41 14.90 -4.68
CA VAL A 578 -19.30 14.62 -6.11
C VAL A 578 -20.17 13.42 -6.52
N PHE A 579 -20.73 12.68 -5.56
CA PHE A 579 -21.72 11.64 -5.86
C PHE A 579 -23.13 12.23 -6.02
N GLU A 580 -23.39 13.34 -5.33
CA GLU A 580 -24.62 14.11 -5.33
C GLU A 580 -24.39 15.52 -4.74
N ASP A 581 -25.41 16.39 -4.70
CA ASP A 581 -25.26 17.76 -4.22
C ASP A 581 -25.06 17.82 -2.69
N GLY A 582 -24.21 18.76 -2.26
CA GLY A 582 -23.90 19.03 -0.85
C GLY A 582 -22.41 19.22 -0.57
N PRO A 583 -22.00 19.27 0.72
CA PRO A 583 -22.84 19.20 1.92
C PRO A 583 -23.77 20.41 2.07
N SER A 584 -24.82 20.33 2.88
CA SER A 584 -25.81 21.42 3.06
C SER A 584 -25.30 22.63 3.88
N MET A 585 -24.10 22.54 4.42
CA MET A 585 -23.35 23.62 5.07
C MET A 585 -21.84 23.34 5.02
N ASP A 586 -21.02 24.33 5.37
CA ASP A 586 -19.57 24.12 5.53
C ASP A 586 -19.32 23.11 6.66
N ILE A 587 -18.52 22.09 6.36
CA ILE A 587 -18.06 21.07 7.31
C ILE A 587 -16.55 21.11 7.41
N THR A 588 -16.01 20.99 8.61
CA THR A 588 -14.57 20.80 8.81
C THR A 588 -14.35 19.46 9.49
N LEU A 589 -13.69 18.52 8.83
CA LEU A 589 -13.22 17.32 9.53
C LEU A 589 -12.06 17.73 10.43
N GLN A 590 -12.08 17.27 11.68
CA GLN A 590 -11.07 17.61 12.69
C GLN A 590 -10.56 16.35 13.38
N TRP A 591 -9.25 16.31 13.63
CA TRP A 591 -8.59 15.19 14.29
C TRP A 591 -7.59 15.70 15.33
N ALA A 592 -7.71 15.25 16.58
CA ALA A 592 -6.70 15.58 17.59
C ALA A 592 -5.43 14.75 17.38
N THR A 593 -5.60 13.44 17.17
CA THR A 593 -4.52 12.47 16.99
C THR A 593 -4.57 11.81 15.63
N TYR A 594 -3.44 11.24 15.19
CA TYR A 594 -3.39 10.44 13.95
C TYR A 594 -4.33 9.23 14.03
N ARG A 595 -4.51 8.66 15.24
CA ARG A 595 -5.46 7.57 15.49
C ARG A 595 -6.91 8.01 15.26
N ASP A 596 -7.30 9.22 15.66
CA ASP A 596 -8.65 9.71 15.40
C ASP A 596 -8.93 9.85 13.89
N ALA A 597 -7.92 10.28 13.10
CA ALA A 597 -8.02 10.30 11.64
C ALA A 597 -8.17 8.88 11.06
N SER A 598 -7.42 7.91 11.59
CA SER A 598 -7.56 6.49 11.21
C SER A 598 -8.93 5.90 11.59
N ASP A 599 -9.48 6.24 12.75
CA ASP A 599 -10.82 5.81 13.19
C ASP A 599 -11.89 6.34 12.24
N GLN A 600 -11.82 7.62 11.92
CA GLN A 600 -12.70 8.27 10.95
C GLN A 600 -12.59 7.65 9.54
N CYS A 601 -11.37 7.37 9.08
CA CYS A 601 -11.14 6.69 7.80
C CYS A 601 -11.84 5.33 7.76
N SER A 602 -11.76 4.59 8.84
CA SER A 602 -12.37 3.26 8.94
C SER A 602 -13.91 3.33 8.94
N LEU A 603 -14.50 4.20 9.77
CA LEU A 603 -15.96 4.41 9.81
C LEU A 603 -16.54 4.85 8.48
N SER A 604 -15.78 5.64 7.71
CA SER A 604 -16.18 6.10 6.39
C SER A 604 -16.51 4.96 5.43
N ARG A 605 -15.90 3.77 5.60
CA ARG A 605 -16.10 2.60 4.75
C ARG A 605 -17.43 1.90 5.02
N ILE A 606 -17.89 1.98 6.27
CA ILE A 606 -19.18 1.46 6.71
C ILE A 606 -20.30 2.38 6.23
N TRP A 607 -20.17 3.70 6.45
CA TRP A 607 -21.13 4.66 5.90
C TRP A 607 -21.14 4.65 4.37
N GLY A 608 -19.97 4.61 3.71
CA GLY A 608 -19.87 4.43 2.27
C GLY A 608 -20.48 3.12 1.74
N GLY A 609 -20.88 2.19 2.62
CA GLY A 609 -21.62 0.99 2.27
C GLY A 609 -20.78 -0.16 1.71
N ILE A 610 -19.46 -0.09 1.81
CA ILE A 610 -18.55 -1.01 1.10
C ILE A 610 -17.82 -2.00 2.01
N HIS A 611 -17.82 -1.77 3.33
CA HIS A 611 -17.26 -2.69 4.32
C HIS A 611 -18.20 -2.85 5.53
N PRO A 612 -18.44 -4.08 6.01
CA PRO A 612 -19.08 -4.34 7.30
C PRO A 612 -18.09 -4.18 8.49
N PRO A 613 -18.59 -4.07 9.74
CA PRO A 613 -17.77 -4.04 10.96
C PRO A 613 -16.72 -5.14 11.08
N ALA A 614 -17.02 -6.34 10.56
CA ALA A 614 -16.09 -7.48 10.58
C ALA A 614 -14.80 -7.23 9.77
N ASP A 615 -14.83 -6.32 8.80
CA ASP A 615 -13.67 -5.97 7.98
C ASP A 615 -12.76 -4.92 8.65
N ASP A 616 -13.23 -4.24 9.70
CA ASP A 616 -12.60 -3.05 10.24
C ASP A 616 -11.61 -3.35 11.39
N ILE A 617 -12.11 -3.80 12.54
CA ILE A 617 -11.29 -3.91 13.77
C ILE A 617 -10.08 -4.84 13.62
N PRO A 618 -10.21 -6.05 13.05
CA PRO A 618 -9.02 -6.88 12.84
C PRO A 618 -8.01 -6.19 11.92
N GLY A 619 -8.49 -5.40 10.94
CA GLY A 619 -7.65 -4.59 10.07
C GLY A 619 -6.89 -3.50 10.83
N ARG A 620 -7.52 -2.83 11.81
CA ARG A 620 -6.83 -1.86 12.67
C ARG A 620 -5.79 -2.53 13.56
N LEU A 621 -6.11 -3.68 14.16
CA LEU A 621 -5.17 -4.42 15.01
C LEU A 621 -3.90 -4.82 14.26
N ILE A 622 -4.03 -5.40 13.05
CA ILE A 622 -2.89 -5.72 12.18
C ILE A 622 -2.11 -4.45 11.80
N GLY A 623 -2.81 -3.34 11.55
CA GLY A 623 -2.15 -2.07 11.26
C GLY A 623 -1.28 -1.57 12.43
N ILE A 624 -1.66 -1.83 13.69
CA ILE A 624 -0.86 -1.50 14.86
C ILE A 624 0.43 -2.32 14.89
N GLU A 625 0.31 -3.63 14.68
CA GLU A 625 1.44 -4.56 14.66
C GLU A 625 2.45 -4.17 13.57
N ILE A 626 2.00 -4.02 12.32
CA ILE A 626 2.84 -3.62 11.18
C ILE A 626 3.49 -2.24 11.42
N GLY A 627 2.72 -1.26 11.94
CA GLY A 627 3.26 0.08 12.20
C GLY A 627 4.44 0.07 13.18
N ASN A 628 4.37 -0.76 14.22
CA ASN A 628 5.45 -0.91 15.21
C ASN A 628 6.64 -1.68 14.65
N GLU A 629 6.40 -2.79 13.94
CA GLU A 629 7.43 -3.63 13.31
C GLU A 629 8.25 -2.84 12.29
N VAL A 630 7.58 -2.07 11.45
CA VAL A 630 8.21 -1.21 10.44
C VAL A 630 9.03 -0.11 11.08
N PHE A 631 8.52 0.52 12.15
CA PHE A 631 9.27 1.56 12.85
C PHE A 631 10.54 0.99 13.48
N ALA A 632 10.47 -0.15 14.15
CA ALA A 632 11.64 -0.84 14.69
C ALA A 632 12.65 -1.16 13.58
N LYS A 633 12.18 -1.76 12.48
CA LYS A 633 13.04 -2.07 11.33
C LYS A 633 13.70 -0.85 10.70
N ALA A 634 13.00 0.29 10.67
CA ALA A 634 13.55 1.54 10.17
C ALA A 634 14.61 2.12 11.13
N GLN A 635 14.41 2.01 12.44
CA GLN A 635 15.41 2.45 13.42
C GLN A 635 16.72 1.65 13.29
N ASP A 636 16.65 0.33 13.09
CA ASP A 636 17.82 -0.52 12.84
C ASP A 636 18.64 -0.10 11.61
N LEU A 637 18.02 0.61 10.65
CA LEU A 637 18.70 1.13 9.47
C LEU A 637 19.28 2.52 9.75
N PHE A 638 18.60 3.34 10.55
CA PHE A 638 18.95 4.75 10.76
C PHE A 638 20.06 4.98 11.78
N TYR A 639 20.19 4.06 12.74
CA TYR A 639 21.10 4.16 13.85
C TYR A 639 21.81 2.83 14.05
N LYS A 640 23.04 2.89 14.57
CA LYS A 640 23.78 1.70 14.96
C LYS A 640 23.49 1.36 16.41
N ASP A 641 23.51 0.07 16.68
CA ASP A 641 23.67 -0.54 17.99
C ASP A 641 24.96 -1.39 17.84
N GLU A 642 26.14 -0.78 18.06
CA GLU A 642 27.42 -1.42 17.75
C GLU A 642 27.73 -2.63 18.65
N ASP A 643 27.10 -2.73 19.82
CA ASP A 643 27.35 -3.77 20.82
C ASP A 643 26.19 -4.77 21.05
N LEU A 644 25.04 -4.51 20.44
CA LEU A 644 23.83 -5.32 20.40
C LEU A 644 23.11 -5.48 21.75
N ASP A 645 23.07 -4.42 22.56
CA ASP A 645 22.36 -4.41 23.84
C ASP A 645 20.91 -3.93 23.77
N GLY A 646 20.49 -3.44 22.61
CA GLY A 646 19.14 -2.96 22.34
C GLY A 646 18.94 -1.46 22.53
N PHE A 647 20.01 -0.70 22.78
CA PHE A 647 20.01 0.76 22.73
C PHE A 647 20.80 1.24 21.51
N PHE A 648 20.34 2.33 20.90
CA PHE A 648 21.02 2.93 19.76
C PHE A 648 22.00 4.02 20.21
N SER A 649 22.97 4.31 19.37
CA SER A 649 24.00 5.36 19.51
C SER A 649 23.57 6.71 20.12
N TYR A 650 22.31 7.14 19.89
CA TYR A 650 21.78 8.41 20.40
C TYR A 650 21.16 8.31 21.81
N GLN A 651 20.91 7.09 22.27
CA GLN A 651 20.41 6.76 23.62
C GLN A 651 21.54 6.29 24.52
N ASP A 652 22.51 5.59 23.95
CA ASP A 652 23.65 5.02 24.65
C ASP A 652 24.78 6.03 24.88
N CYS A 653 25.35 6.04 26.09
CA CYS A 653 26.52 6.84 26.40
C CYS A 653 27.85 6.18 25.98
N ASP A 654 27.88 4.87 25.70
CA ASP A 654 28.98 4.11 25.08
C ASP A 654 28.47 2.90 24.28
N ASP A 655 27.94 3.15 23.08
CA ASP A 655 27.36 2.17 22.11
C ASP A 655 28.31 1.04 21.66
N THR A 656 29.55 1.00 22.18
CA THR A 656 30.55 -0.03 21.88
C THR A 656 30.69 -1.05 23.02
N ASN A 657 29.88 -0.94 24.06
CA ASN A 657 29.93 -1.74 25.26
C ASN A 657 28.53 -2.09 25.82
N ASN A 658 28.06 -3.31 25.53
CA ASN A 658 26.73 -3.83 25.88
C ASN A 658 26.39 -3.98 27.39
N THR A 659 27.25 -3.45 28.24
CA THR A 659 27.05 -3.32 29.68
C THR A 659 26.83 -1.87 30.11
N VAL A 660 26.88 -0.93 29.18
CA VAL A 660 26.69 0.49 29.38
C VAL A 660 25.48 0.91 28.56
N TYR A 661 24.35 1.18 29.21
CA TYR A 661 23.13 1.63 28.56
C TYR A 661 22.19 2.29 29.56
N PRO A 662 21.22 3.12 29.10
CA PRO A 662 20.25 3.77 29.98
C PRO A 662 19.53 2.79 30.93
N GLY A 663 19.85 2.90 32.22
CA GLY A 663 19.24 2.07 33.28
C GLY A 663 19.87 0.69 33.49
N ALA A 664 21.08 0.42 32.97
CA ALA A 664 21.82 -0.82 33.24
C ALA A 664 22.13 -1.00 34.75
N PRO A 665 22.35 -2.23 35.22
CA PRO A 665 22.91 -2.46 36.55
C PRO A 665 24.39 -2.07 36.61
N GLU A 666 24.79 -1.31 37.64
CA GLU A 666 26.21 -0.95 37.88
C GLU A 666 27.10 -2.18 38.12
N ILE A 667 28.26 -2.18 37.47
CA ILE A 667 29.33 -3.18 37.57
C ILE A 667 30.58 -2.45 38.07
N CYS A 668 31.43 -3.11 38.87
CA CYS A 668 32.70 -2.53 39.34
C CYS A 668 33.76 -2.48 38.21
N ASP A 669 33.51 -1.75 37.14
CA ASP A 669 34.39 -1.64 35.97
C ASP A 669 34.96 -0.22 35.76
N GLY A 670 34.51 0.74 36.57
CA GLY A 670 34.92 2.15 36.48
C GLY A 670 34.19 2.94 35.41
N LEU A 671 33.09 2.40 34.88
CA LEU A 671 32.20 3.03 33.91
C LEU A 671 30.91 3.49 34.59
N ASP A 672 30.19 4.39 33.91
CA ASP A 672 28.83 4.77 34.25
C ASP A 672 27.91 3.82 33.47
N ASN A 673 27.67 2.63 34.00
CA ASN A 673 26.95 1.60 33.25
C ASN A 673 25.52 2.03 32.94
N ASN A 674 24.89 2.84 33.79
CA ASN A 674 23.48 3.20 33.66
C ASN A 674 23.21 4.55 32.97
N CYS A 675 24.27 5.24 32.55
CA CYS A 675 24.25 6.55 31.91
C CYS A 675 23.57 7.67 32.74
N ASP A 676 23.57 7.58 34.08
CA ASP A 676 22.98 8.60 34.98
C ASP A 676 23.95 9.72 35.39
N GLY A 677 25.23 9.58 35.04
CA GLY A 677 26.32 10.50 35.35
C GLY A 677 27.13 10.14 36.60
N GLN A 678 26.91 8.96 37.21
CA GLN A 678 27.66 8.42 38.35
C GLN A 678 28.45 7.16 37.93
N ILE A 679 29.45 6.76 38.73
CA ILE A 679 30.35 5.64 38.39
C ILE A 679 30.38 4.66 39.56
N ASP A 680 30.11 3.38 39.28
CA ASP A 680 30.15 2.22 40.18
C ASP A 680 29.32 2.39 41.48
N GLU A 681 28.20 3.12 41.46
CA GLU A 681 27.44 3.36 42.69
C GLU A 681 26.69 2.12 43.19
N GLY A 682 27.00 1.70 44.42
CA GLY A 682 26.25 0.66 45.12
C GLY A 682 26.69 -0.78 44.84
N VAL A 683 27.78 -1.01 44.09
CA VAL A 683 28.33 -2.36 43.77
C VAL A 683 29.72 -2.61 44.37
N GLN A 684 30.01 -3.83 44.85
CA GLN A 684 31.33 -4.32 45.36
C GLN A 684 31.52 -5.83 45.12
N LEU A 685 32.71 -6.28 44.71
CA LEU A 685 33.05 -7.70 44.43
C LEU A 685 33.90 -8.34 45.54
N ALA A 686 33.90 -9.69 45.64
CA ALA A 686 34.72 -10.46 46.59
C ALA A 686 35.92 -11.16 45.92
N PHE A 687 37.11 -11.09 46.52
CA PHE A 687 38.36 -11.70 46.04
C PHE A 687 39.03 -12.55 47.12
N TYR A 688 39.74 -13.62 46.75
CA TYR A 688 40.30 -14.68 47.59
C TYR A 688 41.82 -14.81 47.39
N ALA A 689 42.62 -15.06 48.43
CA ALA A 689 44.08 -15.06 48.29
C ALA A 689 44.58 -16.21 47.37
N ASP A 690 45.49 -15.91 46.42
CA ASP A 690 46.16 -16.86 45.52
C ASP A 690 47.66 -16.84 45.81
N THR A 691 48.18 -17.96 46.29
CA THR A 691 49.52 -18.06 46.86
C THR A 691 50.54 -18.60 45.86
N ASP A 692 50.12 -19.39 44.87
CA ASP A 692 51.01 -20.07 43.93
C ASP A 692 50.94 -19.55 42.49
N ASN A 693 49.99 -18.63 42.23
CA ASN A 693 49.66 -17.98 40.97
C ASN A 693 49.18 -18.94 39.88
N ASP A 694 48.45 -19.98 40.25
CA ASP A 694 47.77 -20.87 39.30
C ASP A 694 46.41 -20.35 38.81
N GLY A 695 45.93 -19.27 39.43
CA GLY A 695 44.69 -18.57 39.09
C GLY A 695 43.49 -18.97 39.93
N PHE A 696 43.64 -19.91 40.87
CA PHE A 696 42.62 -20.33 41.81
C PHE A 696 43.01 -19.89 43.24
N GLY A 697 42.05 -19.37 44.00
CA GLY A 697 42.30 -18.80 45.34
C GLY A 697 41.66 -19.59 46.47
N ASP A 698 42.12 -19.36 47.69
CA ASP A 698 41.57 -19.99 48.90
C ASP A 698 40.24 -19.35 49.32
N ALA A 699 39.12 -20.07 49.13
CA ALA A 699 37.77 -19.71 49.57
C ALA A 699 37.68 -19.19 51.01
N ASN A 700 38.62 -19.57 51.89
CA ASN A 700 38.60 -19.22 53.31
C ASN A 700 39.20 -17.83 53.60
N ASN A 701 39.67 -17.09 52.60
CA ASN A 701 40.33 -15.80 52.79
C ASN A 701 39.83 -14.69 51.84
N PRO A 702 38.58 -14.18 51.99
CA PRO A 702 38.01 -13.17 51.11
C PRO A 702 38.27 -11.69 51.53
N THR A 703 38.23 -10.78 50.55
CA THR A 703 38.19 -9.31 50.70
C THR A 703 37.21 -8.66 49.71
N LEU A 704 36.60 -7.51 50.04
CA LEU A 704 35.68 -6.78 49.14
C LEU A 704 36.34 -5.55 48.50
N ALA A 705 36.23 -5.39 47.17
CA ALA A 705 36.72 -4.24 46.40
C ALA A 705 36.08 -4.22 44.99
N CYS A 706 36.27 -3.14 44.23
CA CYS A 706 35.93 -3.14 42.80
C CYS A 706 37.08 -3.69 41.93
N THR A 707 38.34 -3.49 42.35
CA THR A 707 39.51 -4.06 41.65
C THR A 707 40.18 -5.12 42.51
N VAL A 708 40.66 -6.19 41.88
CA VAL A 708 41.42 -7.28 42.51
C VAL A 708 42.57 -6.71 43.36
N PRO A 709 42.54 -6.86 44.69
CA PRO A 709 43.64 -6.46 45.53
C PRO A 709 44.88 -7.33 45.27
N ALA A 710 46.07 -6.74 45.35
CA ALA A 710 47.31 -7.47 45.08
C ALA A 710 47.44 -8.75 45.94
N GLY A 711 47.63 -9.91 45.28
CA GLY A 711 47.75 -11.22 45.92
C GLY A 711 46.43 -11.97 46.16
N TYR A 712 45.36 -11.56 45.47
CA TYR A 712 44.05 -12.21 45.50
C TYR A 712 43.56 -12.47 44.07
N VAL A 713 42.65 -13.43 43.89
CA VAL A 713 41.96 -13.81 42.65
C VAL A 713 40.47 -13.98 42.92
N ALA A 714 39.62 -13.92 41.88
CA ALA A 714 38.17 -14.01 42.05
C ALA A 714 37.67 -15.46 42.26
N ASP A 715 38.44 -16.45 41.81
CA ASP A 715 38.09 -17.87 41.92
C ASP A 715 38.49 -18.41 43.30
N ALA A 716 37.59 -19.14 43.95
CA ALA A 716 37.77 -19.68 45.29
C ALA A 716 38.00 -21.21 45.32
N THR A 717 38.25 -21.84 44.16
CA THR A 717 38.08 -23.30 43.99
C THR A 717 39.35 -24.14 44.02
N ASP A 718 40.49 -23.56 44.39
CA ASP A 718 41.77 -24.24 44.29
C ASP A 718 41.83 -25.56 45.08
N CYS A 719 42.22 -26.65 44.40
CA CYS A 719 42.43 -27.94 45.06
C CYS A 719 43.82 -28.07 45.69
N ASN A 720 44.79 -27.23 45.32
CA ASN A 720 46.09 -27.05 45.97
C ASN A 720 46.76 -25.70 45.59
N ASP A 721 46.55 -24.66 46.41
CA ASP A 721 47.11 -23.27 46.37
C ASP A 721 48.64 -23.17 46.58
N ALA A 722 49.34 -24.16 46.04
CA ALA A 722 50.78 -24.37 46.06
C ALA A 722 51.29 -25.14 44.81
N ASN A 723 50.43 -25.62 43.89
CA ASN A 723 50.79 -26.26 42.63
C ASN A 723 49.95 -25.88 41.37
N GLY A 724 50.46 -24.89 40.63
CA GLY A 724 50.26 -24.50 39.21
C GLY A 724 49.66 -25.42 38.13
N ASN A 725 49.64 -26.74 38.29
CA ASN A 725 49.14 -27.69 37.27
C ASN A 725 48.08 -28.66 37.82
N GLU A 726 47.60 -28.38 39.03
CA GLU A 726 46.70 -29.24 39.78
C GLU A 726 45.51 -28.41 40.26
N PHE A 727 44.70 -28.01 39.28
CA PHE A 727 43.49 -27.23 39.48
C PHE A 727 42.23 -27.99 39.02
N PRO A 728 41.04 -27.59 39.46
CA PRO A 728 39.80 -28.22 39.05
C PRO A 728 39.60 -28.20 37.51
N GLY A 729 39.53 -29.38 36.88
CA GLY A 729 39.21 -29.53 35.45
C GLY A 729 40.34 -29.96 34.51
N GLN A 730 41.53 -30.28 35.02
CA GLN A 730 42.68 -30.67 34.19
C GLN A 730 42.46 -31.99 33.40
N THR A 731 42.70 -31.98 32.07
CA THR A 731 42.43 -33.08 31.11
C THR A 731 43.71 -33.71 30.51
N TRP A 732 43.70 -35.00 30.17
CA TRP A 732 44.85 -35.79 29.66
C TRP A 732 44.45 -36.69 28.45
N TYR A 733 45.25 -36.76 27.34
CA TYR A 733 44.97 -37.44 26.03
C TYR A 733 45.93 -38.61 25.61
N LEU A 734 45.43 -39.69 24.96
CA LEU A 734 46.17 -40.92 24.53
C LEU A 734 46.38 -41.02 22.99
N ASP A 735 47.61 -41.26 22.49
CA ASP A 735 48.02 -41.33 21.06
C ASP A 735 48.86 -42.63 20.79
N ARG A 736 48.57 -43.41 19.71
CA ARG A 736 49.01 -44.81 19.56
C ARG A 736 49.91 -45.14 18.34
N ASP A 737 49.81 -44.46 17.20
CA ASP A 737 50.70 -44.64 16.04
C ASP A 737 51.54 -43.38 15.67
N ALA A 738 51.33 -42.29 16.39
CA ALA A 738 52.18 -41.10 16.48
C ALA A 738 52.23 -40.23 15.21
N ASP A 739 51.13 -40.10 14.47
CA ASP A 739 50.98 -39.21 13.32
C ASP A 739 50.32 -37.85 13.66
N GLY A 740 49.84 -37.69 14.89
CA GLY A 740 49.21 -36.46 15.40
C GLY A 740 47.69 -36.51 15.41
N TYR A 741 47.06 -37.57 14.92
CA TYR A 741 45.65 -37.90 15.15
C TYR A 741 45.57 -39.15 16.05
N GLY A 742 44.54 -39.26 16.88
CA GLY A 742 44.29 -40.44 17.69
C GLY A 742 42.79 -40.70 17.80
N ASP A 743 42.39 -41.91 18.21
CA ASP A 743 40.97 -42.32 18.22
C ASP A 743 40.03 -41.55 19.19
N GLY A 744 40.57 -40.63 20.01
CA GLY A 744 39.82 -39.72 20.89
C GLY A 744 39.63 -40.11 22.36
N THR A 745 40.47 -41.00 22.89
CA THR A 745 40.39 -41.42 24.31
C THR A 745 41.04 -40.41 25.31
N THR A 746 40.30 -39.91 26.32
CA THR A 746 40.75 -38.90 27.33
C THR A 746 40.43 -39.22 28.81
N THR A 747 41.00 -38.47 29.79
CA THR A 747 40.60 -38.48 31.23
C THR A 747 40.76 -37.11 31.92
N VAL A 748 39.85 -36.73 32.85
CA VAL A 748 39.84 -35.43 33.58
C VAL A 748 39.99 -35.65 35.09
N ALA A 749 40.92 -34.95 35.76
CA ALA A 749 41.10 -35.00 37.21
C ALA A 749 41.89 -33.80 37.77
N CYS A 750 41.54 -33.32 38.98
CA CYS A 750 42.24 -32.21 39.69
C CYS A 750 43.73 -32.52 39.94
N LEU A 751 44.08 -33.79 40.13
CA LEU A 751 45.46 -34.28 40.31
C LEU A 751 45.82 -35.23 39.15
N ARG A 752 47.08 -35.23 38.70
CA ARG A 752 47.52 -35.97 37.50
C ARG A 752 47.52 -37.51 37.63
N PRO A 753 47.00 -38.28 36.64
CA PRO A 753 47.10 -39.77 36.58
C PRO A 753 48.46 -40.34 36.10
N GLU A 754 48.83 -41.56 36.50
CA GLU A 754 50.25 -42.02 36.47
C GLU A 754 50.80 -42.73 35.18
N ARG A 755 50.06 -43.06 34.09
CA ARG A 755 50.64 -43.68 32.84
C ARG A 755 49.82 -43.51 31.54
N GLY A 756 50.52 -43.31 30.41
CA GLY A 756 49.96 -43.40 29.03
C GLY A 756 49.78 -42.08 28.28
N PHE A 757 50.27 -40.97 28.84
CA PHE A 757 49.96 -39.61 28.40
C PHE A 757 51.28 -38.82 28.28
N LEU A 758 51.46 -38.02 27.22
CA LEU A 758 52.71 -37.31 26.95
C LEU A 758 53.00 -36.25 28.05
N PRO A 759 54.27 -36.04 28.47
CA PRO A 759 54.64 -35.03 29.47
C PRO A 759 54.58 -33.57 28.97
N ALA A 760 54.14 -33.33 27.74
CA ALA A 760 54.02 -32.00 27.14
C ALA A 760 52.67 -31.83 26.42
N GLU A 761 51.92 -30.84 26.89
CA GLU A 761 50.89 -30.05 26.20
C GLU A 761 49.53 -30.71 25.85
N LEU A 762 48.47 -29.91 25.98
CA LEU A 762 47.04 -30.25 26.11
C LEU A 762 46.28 -30.49 24.78
N VAL A 763 46.84 -31.10 23.73
CA VAL A 763 46.07 -31.34 22.48
C VAL A 763 46.48 -32.63 21.73
N ALA A 764 45.52 -33.54 21.52
CA ALA A 764 45.55 -34.58 20.48
C ALA A 764 44.30 -34.42 19.59
N THR A 765 44.44 -34.53 18.26
CA THR A 765 43.37 -34.40 17.25
C THR A 765 42.71 -35.77 16.94
N THR A 766 41.42 -35.87 16.60
CA THR A 766 40.69 -37.17 16.52
C THR A 766 39.82 -37.30 15.27
N GLY A 767 39.81 -38.45 14.56
CA GLY A 767 38.89 -38.69 13.42
C GLY A 767 39.41 -39.51 12.23
N ASP A 768 40.38 -40.41 12.41
CA ASP A 768 40.91 -41.25 11.32
C ASP A 768 40.04 -42.50 11.06
N CYS A 769 39.54 -42.69 9.81
CA CYS A 769 38.77 -43.86 9.37
C CYS A 769 39.64 -45.11 9.15
N ASP A 770 40.97 -44.96 9.11
CA ASP A 770 41.97 -46.03 9.18
C ASP A 770 43.25 -45.55 9.89
N ASP A 771 43.21 -45.49 11.24
CA ASP A 771 44.26 -45.04 12.23
C ASP A 771 45.53 -45.93 12.26
N GLN A 772 45.89 -46.48 11.09
CA GLN A 772 47.09 -47.25 10.73
C GLN A 772 47.59 -46.88 9.31
N ASN A 773 46.92 -45.97 8.57
CA ASN A 773 47.15 -45.68 7.15
C ASN A 773 46.98 -44.17 6.78
N PRO A 774 48.07 -43.41 6.69
CA PRO A 774 48.05 -41.94 6.65
C PRO A 774 47.60 -41.27 5.32
N ALA A 775 46.99 -41.99 4.38
CA ALA A 775 46.57 -41.47 3.06
C ALA A 775 45.06 -41.59 2.77
N ILE A 776 44.29 -42.16 3.69
CA ILE A 776 42.83 -42.21 3.67
C ILE A 776 42.42 -41.55 4.98
N SER A 777 41.95 -40.32 4.87
CA SER A 777 41.64 -39.47 6.02
C SER A 777 40.57 -38.46 5.60
N PRO A 778 39.95 -37.73 6.55
CA PRO A 778 38.88 -36.77 6.28
C PRO A 778 39.20 -35.62 5.31
N LEU A 779 40.39 -35.60 4.69
CA LEU A 779 40.86 -34.60 3.72
C LEU A 779 41.12 -35.20 2.30
N GLY A 780 40.57 -36.37 1.96
CA GLY A 780 40.63 -36.94 0.61
C GLY A 780 39.76 -36.21 -0.44
N ILE A 781 39.96 -36.45 -1.74
CA ILE A 781 39.22 -35.80 -2.86
C ILE A 781 38.74 -36.87 -3.87
N GLU A 782 37.48 -36.77 -4.33
CA GLU A 782 36.80 -37.72 -5.24
C GLU A 782 37.07 -37.50 -6.76
N VAL A 783 37.00 -38.57 -7.54
CA VAL A 783 37.23 -38.61 -9.01
C VAL A 783 36.40 -39.73 -9.63
N CYS A 784 35.73 -39.48 -10.78
CA CYS A 784 34.79 -40.40 -11.49
C CYS A 784 35.37 -41.81 -11.82
N ASP A 785 35.58 -42.64 -10.80
CA ASP A 785 36.37 -43.87 -10.84
C ASP A 785 35.87 -45.00 -9.92
N GLY A 786 34.94 -44.72 -9.00
CA GLY A 786 34.16 -45.70 -8.25
C GLY A 786 34.62 -46.00 -6.82
N MET A 787 35.38 -45.11 -6.16
CA MET A 787 35.82 -45.24 -4.75
C MET A 787 35.39 -44.04 -3.87
N ASP A 788 35.45 -44.17 -2.52
CA ASP A 788 35.22 -43.12 -1.50
C ASP A 788 36.56 -42.79 -0.85
N ASN A 789 37.17 -41.68 -1.25
CA ASN A 789 38.54 -41.32 -0.94
C ASN A 789 38.66 -40.35 0.25
N ASN A 790 37.57 -39.68 0.63
CA ASN A 790 37.54 -38.67 1.71
C ASN A 790 36.90 -39.17 3.02
N CYS A 791 36.41 -40.42 3.06
CA CYS A 791 35.82 -41.07 4.22
C CYS A 791 34.51 -40.44 4.75
N ASP A 792 33.72 -39.80 3.88
CA ASP A 792 32.40 -39.26 4.22
C ASP A 792 31.23 -40.24 3.98
N GLY A 793 31.48 -41.36 3.27
CA GLY A 793 30.53 -42.44 3.03
C GLY A 793 29.84 -42.43 1.65
N GLN A 794 30.23 -41.58 0.69
CA GLN A 794 29.69 -41.51 -0.68
C GLN A 794 30.73 -41.88 -1.77
N ILE A 795 30.29 -42.33 -2.96
CA ILE A 795 31.17 -42.77 -4.07
C ILE A 795 30.83 -42.00 -5.37
N ASP A 796 31.82 -41.32 -5.96
CA ASP A 796 31.75 -40.54 -7.22
C ASP A 796 30.67 -39.42 -7.27
N GLU A 797 30.42 -38.77 -6.15
CA GLU A 797 29.56 -37.59 -6.06
C GLU A 797 30.23 -36.31 -6.63
N ASP A 798 29.41 -35.28 -6.89
CA ASP A 798 29.82 -33.98 -7.45
C ASP A 798 30.35 -33.96 -8.91
N LEU A 799 29.74 -34.80 -9.80
CA LEU A 799 30.04 -34.86 -11.25
C LEU A 799 28.78 -34.61 -12.16
N PRO A 800 28.86 -33.79 -13.24
CA PRO A 800 27.68 -33.33 -14.02
C PRO A 800 27.09 -34.32 -15.08
N LEU A 801 25.76 -34.22 -15.36
CA LEU A 801 24.94 -35.04 -16.31
C LEU A 801 24.27 -34.21 -17.47
N PHE A 802 24.03 -34.77 -18.68
CA PHE A 802 23.52 -34.13 -19.91
C PHE A 802 22.40 -34.92 -20.66
N THR A 803 21.35 -34.25 -21.22
CA THR A 803 20.12 -34.81 -21.88
C THR A 803 19.95 -34.45 -23.38
N TYR A 804 19.37 -35.33 -24.24
CA TYR A 804 19.11 -35.10 -25.70
C TYR A 804 17.74 -35.65 -26.22
N PHE A 805 17.18 -35.15 -27.36
CA PHE A 805 15.80 -35.38 -27.91
C PHE A 805 15.75 -35.95 -29.35
N ALA A 806 14.82 -36.82 -29.75
CA ALA A 806 14.79 -37.46 -31.10
C ALA A 806 14.21 -36.57 -32.23
N ASP A 807 14.74 -36.61 -33.46
CA ASP A 807 14.29 -35.83 -34.66
C ASP A 807 13.99 -36.80 -35.83
N THR A 808 12.71 -37.00 -36.18
CA THR A 808 12.23 -38.14 -36.97
C THR A 808 12.10 -37.87 -38.46
N ASP A 809 11.63 -36.68 -38.85
CA ASP A 809 11.47 -36.29 -40.26
C ASP A 809 12.66 -35.47 -40.82
N SER A 810 13.65 -35.19 -39.96
CA SER A 810 14.94 -34.58 -40.29
C SER A 810 14.86 -33.12 -40.73
N ASP A 811 13.87 -32.37 -40.26
CA ASP A 811 13.75 -30.92 -40.49
C ASP A 811 14.61 -30.07 -39.53
N GLY A 812 15.13 -30.69 -38.46
CA GLY A 812 16.04 -30.09 -37.48
C GLY A 812 15.40 -29.74 -36.13
N PHE A 813 14.12 -30.05 -35.93
CA PHE A 813 13.43 -29.94 -34.65
C PHE A 813 13.12 -31.33 -34.05
N GLY A 814 13.25 -31.47 -32.73
CA GLY A 814 13.04 -32.76 -32.05
C GLY A 814 11.68 -32.90 -31.37
N ASP A 815 11.24 -34.13 -31.12
CA ASP A 815 10.04 -34.47 -30.35
C ASP A 815 10.33 -34.46 -28.85
N ALA A 816 9.58 -33.62 -28.12
CA ALA A 816 9.65 -33.53 -26.65
C ALA A 816 9.30 -34.83 -25.92
N ALA A 817 8.65 -35.79 -26.58
CA ALA A 817 8.21 -37.04 -25.98
C ALA A 817 9.31 -38.13 -25.89
N VAL A 818 10.53 -37.93 -26.43
CA VAL A 818 11.57 -38.99 -26.53
C VAL A 818 12.99 -38.48 -26.15
N THR A 819 13.57 -38.88 -24.98
CA THR A 819 14.85 -38.35 -24.40
C THR A 819 15.92 -39.38 -23.91
N ALA A 820 17.18 -38.95 -23.65
CA ALA A 820 18.29 -39.74 -23.04
C ALA A 820 19.38 -38.95 -22.22
N ASP A 821 19.83 -39.44 -21.03
CA ASP A 821 20.76 -38.77 -20.07
C ASP A 821 22.13 -39.47 -19.82
N THR A 822 23.26 -38.72 -19.61
CA THR A 822 24.62 -39.26 -19.30
C THR A 822 25.63 -38.23 -18.73
N CYS A 823 26.69 -38.64 -17.99
CA CYS A 823 27.79 -37.76 -17.52
C CYS A 823 28.87 -37.49 -18.59
N ILE A 824 28.51 -37.67 -19.87
CA ILE A 824 29.34 -37.53 -21.07
C ILE A 824 28.74 -36.41 -21.96
N THR A 825 29.56 -35.52 -22.52
CA THR A 825 29.16 -34.15 -22.93
C THR A 825 28.70 -33.93 -24.39
N PHE A 826 28.29 -34.94 -25.17
CA PHE A 826 27.83 -34.73 -26.59
C PHE A 826 26.64 -35.63 -27.03
N PRO A 827 25.76 -35.15 -27.95
CA PRO A 827 24.53 -35.84 -28.35
C PRO A 827 24.77 -37.20 -29.04
N PRO A 828 24.04 -38.25 -28.65
CA PRO A 828 23.98 -39.51 -29.38
C PRO A 828 23.36 -39.35 -30.79
N ALA A 829 23.76 -40.21 -31.74
CA ALA A 829 23.27 -40.14 -33.12
C ALA A 829 21.75 -40.38 -33.22
N GLY A 830 21.04 -39.51 -33.94
CA GLY A 830 19.57 -39.55 -34.09
C GLY A 830 18.81 -38.72 -33.05
N TYR A 831 19.53 -37.94 -32.23
CA TYR A 831 18.98 -37.01 -31.25
C TYR A 831 19.58 -35.61 -31.45
N VAL A 832 18.76 -34.58 -31.36
CA VAL A 832 19.09 -33.15 -31.36
C VAL A 832 18.92 -32.57 -29.95
N VAL A 833 19.31 -31.31 -29.78
CA VAL A 833 19.30 -30.63 -28.47
C VAL A 833 18.00 -29.88 -28.15
N ASN A 834 17.08 -29.78 -29.13
CA ASN A 834 15.85 -28.99 -29.03
C ASN A 834 14.60 -29.88 -29.21
N SER A 835 13.43 -29.42 -28.75
CA SER A 835 12.20 -30.22 -28.66
C SER A 835 10.96 -29.51 -29.24
N PHE A 836 11.08 -28.79 -30.36
CA PHE A 836 10.11 -27.76 -30.79
C PHE A 836 9.21 -28.11 -32.00
N ASP A 837 9.13 -29.36 -32.42
CA ASP A 837 8.28 -29.74 -33.57
C ASP A 837 6.83 -30.05 -33.14
N CYS A 838 5.84 -29.40 -33.79
CA CYS A 838 4.41 -29.65 -33.53
C CYS A 838 3.78 -30.76 -34.41
N ASP A 839 4.47 -31.17 -35.48
CA ASP A 839 4.18 -32.38 -36.26
C ASP A 839 5.49 -32.97 -36.81
N ASP A 840 6.21 -33.75 -35.97
CA ASP A 840 7.49 -34.46 -36.24
C ASP A 840 7.40 -35.53 -37.36
N THR A 841 6.35 -35.46 -38.19
CA THR A 841 6.15 -36.26 -39.40
C THR A 841 5.95 -35.42 -40.67
N ASN A 842 5.93 -34.08 -40.57
CA ASN A 842 5.63 -33.16 -41.66
C ASN A 842 6.46 -31.85 -41.63
N ALA A 843 7.61 -31.90 -42.29
CA ALA A 843 8.53 -30.79 -42.56
C ALA A 843 8.00 -29.51 -43.26
N THR A 844 6.68 -29.30 -43.39
CA THR A 844 6.06 -28.02 -43.82
C THR A 844 5.27 -27.31 -42.73
N ILE A 845 5.09 -27.95 -41.57
CA ILE A 845 4.43 -27.42 -40.38
C ILE A 845 5.48 -27.44 -39.29
N HIS A 846 6.12 -26.30 -39.08
CA HIS A 846 7.23 -26.16 -38.14
C HIS A 846 7.34 -24.68 -37.73
N PRO A 847 8.06 -24.36 -36.64
CA PRO A 847 8.19 -23.01 -36.05
C PRO A 847 8.57 -21.82 -36.96
N ASN A 848 8.88 -22.06 -38.24
CA ASN A 848 9.33 -21.05 -39.20
C ASN A 848 8.48 -21.00 -40.49
N ALA A 849 7.31 -21.65 -40.53
CA ALA A 849 6.41 -21.54 -41.67
C ALA A 849 5.74 -20.14 -41.74
N VAL A 850 5.08 -19.81 -42.86
CA VAL A 850 4.40 -18.51 -43.07
C VAL A 850 2.90 -18.74 -43.23
N GLU A 851 2.09 -17.98 -42.50
CA GLU A 851 0.63 -18.08 -42.50
C GLU A 851 -0.05 -17.63 -43.80
N VAL A 852 -1.18 -18.27 -44.11
CA VAL A 852 -2.01 -18.00 -45.29
C VAL A 852 -3.47 -18.10 -44.89
N CYS A 853 -4.30 -17.09 -45.19
CA CYS A 853 -5.74 -16.97 -44.82
C CYS A 853 -6.61 -18.19 -45.20
N ASP A 854 -6.47 -19.29 -44.48
CA ASP A 854 -6.98 -20.62 -44.79
C ASP A 854 -7.47 -21.41 -43.58
N GLY A 855 -7.24 -20.90 -42.36
CA GLY A 855 -7.76 -21.44 -41.11
C GLY A 855 -6.90 -22.51 -40.45
N ILE A 856 -5.60 -22.65 -40.82
CA ILE A 856 -4.63 -23.59 -40.24
C ILE A 856 -3.43 -22.81 -39.67
N ASP A 857 -2.96 -23.16 -38.47
CA ASP A 857 -1.69 -22.67 -37.90
C ASP A 857 -0.53 -23.40 -38.61
N ASN A 858 0.14 -22.71 -39.54
CA ASN A 858 1.22 -23.31 -40.30
C ASN A 858 2.56 -23.26 -39.55
N ASN A 859 2.75 -22.26 -38.68
CA ASN A 859 4.03 -21.95 -38.07
C ASN A 859 4.20 -22.45 -36.63
N CYS A 860 3.26 -23.23 -36.10
CA CYS A 860 3.32 -23.85 -34.76
C CYS A 860 3.42 -22.83 -33.60
N ASP A 861 3.00 -21.58 -33.77
CA ASP A 861 3.01 -20.56 -32.71
C ASP A 861 1.72 -20.52 -31.87
N GLY A 862 0.69 -21.27 -32.28
CA GLY A 862 -0.59 -21.39 -31.61
C GLY A 862 -1.68 -20.42 -32.11
N LEU A 863 -1.41 -19.61 -33.14
CA LEU A 863 -2.34 -18.67 -33.76
C LEU A 863 -2.72 -19.11 -35.18
N ILE A 864 -3.93 -18.73 -35.63
CA ILE A 864 -4.44 -19.07 -36.98
C ILE A 864 -4.60 -17.76 -37.78
N ASP A 865 -3.97 -17.69 -38.96
CA ASP A 865 -4.11 -16.62 -39.97
C ASP A 865 -3.68 -15.20 -39.51
N GLU A 866 -2.65 -15.05 -38.67
CA GLU A 866 -2.18 -13.75 -38.21
C GLU A 866 -1.37 -12.95 -39.25
N ASN A 867 -1.18 -11.63 -39.00
CA ASN A 867 -0.47 -10.68 -39.88
C ASN A 867 -1.15 -10.32 -41.24
N LEU A 868 -2.49 -10.42 -41.32
CA LEU A 868 -3.30 -9.98 -42.47
C LEU A 868 -3.96 -8.60 -42.24
N VAL A 869 -4.22 -7.81 -43.31
CA VAL A 869 -4.81 -6.46 -43.23
C VAL A 869 -6.35 -6.52 -43.05
N LEU A 870 -6.90 -5.75 -42.09
CA LEU A 870 -8.33 -5.71 -41.73
C LEU A 870 -9.00 -4.35 -42.04
N PHE A 871 -10.31 -4.34 -42.28
CA PHE A 871 -11.20 -3.18 -42.49
C PHE A 871 -12.37 -3.17 -41.49
N THR A 872 -12.73 -2.01 -40.96
CA THR A 872 -13.72 -1.79 -39.88
C THR A 872 -14.97 -1.04 -40.37
N TYR A 873 -16.17 -1.44 -39.94
CA TYR A 873 -17.46 -0.77 -40.21
C TYR A 873 -18.34 -0.70 -38.94
N PHE A 874 -19.27 0.26 -38.84
CA PHE A 874 -20.06 0.58 -37.62
C PHE A 874 -21.54 0.28 -37.78
N ARG A 875 -22.21 -0.32 -36.79
CA ARG A 875 -23.62 -0.73 -36.92
C ARG A 875 -24.56 0.48 -36.87
N ASP A 876 -25.57 0.49 -37.72
CA ASP A 876 -26.66 1.50 -37.74
C ASP A 876 -27.98 0.76 -37.47
N ALA A 877 -28.48 0.84 -36.23
CA ALA A 877 -29.56 0.01 -35.72
C ALA A 877 -30.93 0.70 -35.81
N ASP A 878 -31.02 2.01 -35.65
CA ASP A 878 -32.28 2.76 -35.76
C ASP A 878 -32.52 3.39 -37.14
N ASN A 879 -31.53 3.33 -38.04
CA ASN A 879 -31.55 3.81 -39.43
C ASN A 879 -31.60 5.33 -39.59
N ASP A 880 -30.99 6.09 -38.68
CA ASP A 880 -30.83 7.53 -38.81
C ASP A 880 -29.60 7.95 -39.65
N SER A 881 -28.79 6.96 -40.08
CA SER A 881 -27.55 7.06 -40.88
C SER A 881 -26.28 7.42 -40.12
N TYR A 882 -26.36 7.52 -38.80
CA TYR A 882 -25.23 7.52 -37.91
C TYR A 882 -25.07 6.10 -37.33
N GLY A 883 -23.83 5.68 -37.11
CA GLY A 883 -23.53 4.34 -36.61
C GLY A 883 -22.93 4.38 -35.22
N ASP A 884 -23.15 3.32 -34.47
CA ASP A 884 -22.55 3.12 -33.16
C ASP A 884 -21.04 2.82 -33.30
N ALA A 885 -20.21 3.75 -32.84
CA ALA A 885 -18.75 3.60 -32.76
C ALA A 885 -18.32 2.34 -31.98
N ALA A 886 -19.13 1.87 -31.02
CA ALA A 886 -18.86 0.72 -30.19
C ALA A 886 -19.23 -0.63 -30.84
N THR A 887 -20.12 -0.63 -31.84
CA THR A 887 -20.54 -1.86 -32.51
C THR A 887 -19.90 -1.96 -33.90
N THR A 888 -18.70 -2.51 -33.94
CA THR A 888 -17.92 -2.64 -35.18
C THR A 888 -17.89 -4.07 -35.74
N VAL A 889 -17.46 -4.19 -36.99
CA VAL A 889 -17.08 -5.47 -37.59
C VAL A 889 -15.76 -5.33 -38.34
N ASP A 890 -14.76 -6.11 -37.91
CA ASP A 890 -13.44 -6.20 -38.54
C ASP A 890 -13.36 -7.41 -39.45
N THR A 891 -12.83 -7.22 -40.66
CA THR A 891 -12.66 -8.30 -41.62
C THR A 891 -11.50 -8.03 -42.58
N CYS A 892 -10.82 -9.08 -43.05
CA CYS A 892 -9.83 -8.97 -44.12
C CYS A 892 -10.48 -8.77 -45.52
N ILE A 893 -11.78 -8.48 -45.56
CA ILE A 893 -12.62 -8.21 -46.74
C ILE A 893 -12.91 -6.70 -46.88
N THR A 894 -12.88 -6.17 -48.10
CA THR A 894 -12.71 -4.72 -48.35
C THR A 894 -14.01 -3.88 -48.51
N PHE A 895 -15.19 -4.36 -48.08
CA PHE A 895 -16.48 -3.62 -48.25
C PHE A 895 -17.45 -3.81 -47.05
N PRO A 896 -18.33 -2.81 -46.74
CA PRO A 896 -19.20 -2.86 -45.57
C PRO A 896 -20.20 -4.01 -45.61
N PRO A 897 -20.31 -4.81 -44.54
CA PRO A 897 -21.39 -5.76 -44.34
C PRO A 897 -22.75 -5.05 -44.20
N ALA A 898 -23.85 -5.76 -44.49
CA ALA A 898 -25.19 -5.20 -44.38
C ALA A 898 -25.56 -4.85 -42.93
N GLY A 899 -26.12 -3.66 -42.70
CA GLY A 899 -26.44 -3.14 -41.36
C GLY A 899 -25.31 -2.36 -40.70
N TYR A 900 -24.24 -2.05 -41.45
CA TYR A 900 -23.11 -1.26 -41.00
C TYR A 900 -22.81 -0.09 -41.96
N VAL A 901 -22.44 1.06 -41.41
CA VAL A 901 -22.10 2.35 -42.05
C VAL A 901 -20.65 2.74 -41.75
N THR A 902 -20.22 3.90 -42.26
CA THR A 902 -18.86 4.43 -42.10
C THR A 902 -18.76 5.66 -41.19
N ASP A 903 -19.91 6.24 -40.85
CA ASP A 903 -20.02 7.40 -39.96
C ASP A 903 -20.39 6.89 -38.57
N ASP A 904 -19.61 7.24 -37.57
CA ASP A 904 -19.64 6.68 -36.22
C ASP A 904 -20.12 7.70 -35.17
N THR A 905 -20.83 8.75 -35.59
CA THR A 905 -21.15 9.91 -34.75
C THR A 905 -22.51 9.83 -34.03
N ASP A 906 -23.14 8.65 -33.95
CA ASP A 906 -24.37 8.45 -33.20
C ASP A 906 -24.08 8.32 -31.69
N CYS A 907 -24.79 9.08 -30.86
CA CYS A 907 -24.70 8.94 -29.41
C CYS A 907 -25.81 8.07 -28.78
N ASP A 908 -26.87 7.70 -29.52
CA ASP A 908 -27.85 6.68 -29.14
C ASP A 908 -28.47 6.01 -30.39
N ASP A 909 -27.79 4.98 -30.90
CA ASP A 909 -28.19 4.15 -32.07
C ASP A 909 -29.50 3.35 -31.85
N GLY A 910 -30.15 3.51 -30.68
CA GLY A 910 -31.48 3.01 -30.39
C GLY A 910 -32.59 4.07 -30.47
N ASN A 911 -32.24 5.35 -30.68
CA ASN A 911 -33.13 6.49 -30.54
C ASN A 911 -32.80 7.64 -31.49
N ALA A 912 -33.48 7.65 -32.63
CA ALA A 912 -33.43 8.71 -33.65
C ALA A 912 -33.81 10.13 -33.19
N GLY A 913 -34.01 10.38 -31.89
CA GLY A 913 -34.16 11.70 -31.29
C GLY A 913 -32.93 12.20 -30.53
N ILE A 914 -31.83 11.44 -30.51
CA ILE A 914 -30.56 11.75 -29.85
C ILE A 914 -29.47 11.53 -30.88
N HIS A 915 -29.08 12.61 -31.55
CA HIS A 915 -28.14 12.57 -32.67
C HIS A 915 -27.56 13.98 -32.85
N PRO A 916 -26.45 14.11 -33.60
CA PRO A 916 -25.88 15.43 -33.88
C PRO A 916 -26.93 16.45 -34.36
N ASN A 917 -26.94 17.65 -33.77
CA ASN A 917 -27.79 18.82 -34.10
C ASN A 917 -29.21 18.92 -33.47
N GLN A 918 -29.50 18.22 -32.38
CA GLN A 918 -30.83 18.23 -31.75
C GLN A 918 -30.96 19.20 -30.54
N PRO A 919 -32.08 19.94 -30.33
CA PRO A 919 -32.12 20.93 -29.25
C PRO A 919 -32.11 20.38 -27.81
N GLU A 920 -31.24 20.94 -26.98
CA GLU A 920 -31.06 20.64 -25.55
C GLU A 920 -32.27 20.94 -24.66
N ILE A 921 -32.47 20.08 -23.64
CA ILE A 921 -33.44 20.21 -22.56
C ILE A 921 -32.68 20.34 -21.22
N ALA A 922 -32.60 21.57 -20.72
CA ALA A 922 -31.82 21.87 -19.53
C ALA A 922 -32.09 20.99 -18.29
N ASP A 923 -30.99 20.63 -17.61
CA ASP A 923 -30.94 19.91 -16.35
C ASP A 923 -31.66 18.54 -16.39
N ASN A 924 -31.69 17.85 -17.52
CA ASN A 924 -32.27 16.50 -17.63
C ASN A 924 -31.20 15.39 -17.71
N GLY A 925 -29.93 15.74 -17.85
CA GLY A 925 -28.81 14.80 -17.92
C GLY A 925 -28.69 14.06 -19.26
N ILE A 926 -29.38 14.53 -20.31
CA ILE A 926 -29.34 13.96 -21.66
C ILE A 926 -28.70 15.01 -22.57
N ASP A 927 -27.61 14.63 -23.25
CA ASP A 927 -26.99 15.41 -24.32
C ASP A 927 -27.75 15.09 -25.61
N GLU A 928 -28.67 15.97 -26.00
CA GLU A 928 -29.53 15.72 -27.15
C GLU A 928 -28.82 15.97 -28.47
N ASP A 929 -27.97 16.99 -28.59
CA ASP A 929 -27.21 17.27 -29.83
C ASP A 929 -25.88 16.51 -29.98
N CYS A 930 -25.59 15.57 -29.09
CA CYS A 930 -24.33 14.81 -29.07
C CYS A 930 -23.09 15.72 -29.05
N ASN A 931 -23.17 16.92 -28.46
CA ASN A 931 -22.03 17.84 -28.36
C ASN A 931 -21.13 17.55 -27.14
N GLY A 932 -21.58 16.63 -26.27
CA GLY A 932 -20.92 16.20 -25.05
C GLY A 932 -21.35 16.94 -23.80
N GLU A 933 -22.30 17.87 -23.86
CA GLU A 933 -22.64 18.79 -22.77
C GLU A 933 -24.17 19.04 -22.67
N ASP A 934 -24.74 18.89 -21.48
CA ASP A 934 -26.13 19.30 -21.15
C ASP A 934 -26.17 20.80 -20.78
N LEU A 935 -27.31 21.45 -20.97
CA LEU A 935 -27.59 22.85 -20.61
C LEU A 935 -27.95 22.98 -19.12
N PHE A 936 -27.24 23.80 -18.32
CA PHE A 936 -27.51 23.91 -16.86
C PHE A 936 -28.30 25.17 -16.43
N ALA A 937 -29.27 25.09 -15.51
CA ALA A 937 -29.97 26.30 -15.03
C ALA A 937 -29.32 26.98 -13.81
N LEU A 938 -28.47 26.28 -13.05
CA LEU A 938 -27.90 26.75 -11.78
C LEU A 938 -26.42 27.14 -11.89
N THR A 939 -26.01 28.23 -11.23
CA THR A 939 -24.60 28.67 -11.20
C THR A 939 -23.82 27.96 -10.10
N LYS A 940 -22.74 27.26 -10.46
CA LYS A 940 -21.89 26.47 -9.54
C LYS A 940 -20.41 26.53 -9.95
N VAL A 941 -19.49 26.48 -8.99
CA VAL A 941 -18.04 26.35 -9.21
C VAL A 941 -17.52 25.23 -8.32
N PHE A 942 -17.04 24.15 -8.92
CA PHE A 942 -16.72 22.91 -8.19
C PHE A 942 -15.68 22.07 -8.96
N PRO A 943 -15.02 21.09 -8.35
CA PRO A 943 -14.96 20.89 -6.89
C PRO A 943 -14.24 22.07 -6.23
N ASN A 944 -14.50 22.32 -4.96
CA ASN A 944 -13.70 23.19 -4.13
C ASN A 944 -13.54 22.49 -2.77
N PRO A 945 -12.34 22.06 -2.36
CA PRO A 945 -11.04 22.32 -2.97
C PRO A 945 -10.86 21.68 -4.35
N VAL A 946 -10.05 22.31 -5.21
CA VAL A 946 -9.76 21.85 -6.58
C VAL A 946 -8.29 21.47 -6.71
N THR A 947 -8.02 20.38 -7.42
CA THR A 947 -6.65 20.03 -7.82
C THR A 947 -6.35 20.63 -9.19
N ASP A 948 -6.93 20.11 -10.27
CA ASP A 948 -6.49 20.47 -11.63
C ASP A 948 -7.52 21.22 -12.47
N ARG A 949 -8.82 21.02 -12.21
CA ARG A 949 -9.88 21.54 -13.07
C ARG A 949 -11.10 21.96 -12.26
N LEU A 950 -11.47 23.23 -12.36
CA LEU A 950 -12.77 23.74 -11.91
C LEU A 950 -13.78 23.56 -13.03
N THR A 951 -14.93 22.99 -12.73
CA THR A 951 -16.12 23.10 -13.56
C THR A 951 -16.90 24.33 -13.12
N VAL A 952 -17.31 25.14 -14.09
CA VAL A 952 -18.09 26.35 -13.86
C VAL A 952 -19.38 26.24 -14.66
N HIS A 953 -20.50 26.17 -13.94
CA HIS A 953 -21.83 26.37 -14.50
C HIS A 953 -22.19 27.83 -14.28
N TYR A 954 -22.49 28.56 -15.35
CA TYR A 954 -22.85 29.98 -15.26
C TYR A 954 -23.68 30.35 -16.47
N ALA A 955 -24.91 30.84 -16.24
CA ALA A 955 -25.91 31.18 -17.27
C ALA A 955 -25.42 32.26 -18.25
N TYR A 956 -24.57 31.85 -19.19
CA TYR A 956 -23.89 32.67 -20.17
C TYR A 956 -23.55 31.82 -21.39
N THR A 957 -23.74 32.37 -22.58
CA THR A 957 -23.40 31.71 -23.84
C THR A 957 -22.52 32.62 -24.67
N GLY A 958 -21.45 32.06 -25.23
CA GLY A 958 -20.44 32.79 -26.02
C GLY A 958 -19.18 33.13 -25.22
N SER A 959 -18.38 34.05 -25.75
CA SER A 959 -17.05 34.33 -25.20
C SER A 959 -17.10 35.19 -23.93
N LEU A 960 -16.37 34.78 -22.89
CA LEU A 960 -16.02 35.58 -21.72
C LEU A 960 -14.51 35.50 -21.45
N GLU A 961 -14.02 36.26 -20.49
CA GLU A 961 -12.65 36.20 -20.00
C GLU A 961 -12.61 35.61 -18.58
N VAL A 962 -11.88 34.52 -18.41
CA VAL A 962 -11.57 33.90 -17.12
C VAL A 962 -10.31 34.53 -16.56
N ARG A 963 -10.39 35.05 -15.34
CA ARG A 963 -9.30 35.73 -14.65
C ARG A 963 -9.13 35.14 -13.26
N LEU A 964 -7.94 34.67 -12.93
CA LEU A 964 -7.62 34.11 -11.62
C LEU A 964 -6.66 35.04 -10.89
N PHE A 965 -6.94 35.33 -9.62
CA PHE A 965 -6.08 36.14 -8.77
C PHE A 965 -5.62 35.35 -7.55
N ASN A 966 -4.35 35.50 -7.16
CA ASN A 966 -3.86 34.98 -5.88
C ASN A 966 -4.35 35.87 -4.71
N VAL A 967 -4.09 35.43 -3.46
CA VAL A 967 -4.48 36.19 -2.25
C VAL A 967 -3.85 37.58 -2.13
N GLN A 968 -2.73 37.85 -2.80
CA GLN A 968 -2.13 39.18 -2.88
C GLN A 968 -2.78 40.08 -3.94
N GLY A 969 -3.82 39.59 -4.64
CA GLY A 969 -4.55 40.32 -5.68
C GLY A 969 -3.81 40.37 -7.03
N GLN A 970 -2.79 39.53 -7.22
CA GLN A 970 -2.06 39.44 -8.49
C GLN A 970 -2.77 38.49 -9.44
N LEU A 971 -2.95 38.92 -10.69
CA LEU A 971 -3.52 38.11 -11.77
C LEU A 971 -2.53 37.01 -12.17
N VAL A 972 -2.92 35.74 -11.97
CA VAL A 972 -2.09 34.56 -12.28
C VAL A 972 -2.52 33.86 -13.56
N VAL A 973 -3.82 33.86 -13.87
CA VAL A 973 -4.34 33.32 -15.13
C VAL A 973 -5.26 34.36 -15.77
N ARG A 974 -5.13 34.51 -17.08
CA ARG A 974 -6.05 35.31 -17.90
C ARG A 974 -6.21 34.59 -19.23
N ARG A 975 -7.44 34.17 -19.53
CA ARG A 975 -7.71 33.49 -20.79
C ARG A 975 -9.12 33.79 -21.30
N PRO A 976 -9.31 33.92 -22.63
CA PRO A 976 -10.64 33.86 -23.20
C PRO A 976 -11.22 32.46 -22.98
N GLN A 977 -12.53 32.39 -22.81
CA GLN A 977 -13.29 31.17 -22.65
C GLN A 977 -14.55 31.26 -23.50
N GLU A 978 -14.72 30.32 -24.41
CA GLU A 978 -16.03 30.08 -25.02
C GLU A 978 -16.86 29.24 -24.05
N VAL A 979 -18.08 29.69 -23.80
CA VAL A 979 -19.05 28.97 -22.99
C VAL A 979 -20.09 28.36 -23.91
N LEU A 980 -20.14 27.03 -23.92
CA LEU A 980 -21.13 26.20 -24.62
C LEU A 980 -22.11 25.69 -23.57
N ASP A 981 -23.40 25.79 -23.87
CA ASP A 981 -24.51 25.37 -23.00
C ASP A 981 -24.32 25.73 -21.53
N ASN A 982 -23.81 26.95 -21.31
CA ASN A 982 -23.56 27.58 -20.01
C ASN A 982 -22.64 26.81 -19.04
N ARG A 983 -21.89 25.83 -19.56
CA ARG A 983 -20.83 25.09 -18.87
C ARG A 983 -19.47 25.38 -19.48
N PHE A 984 -18.45 25.45 -18.64
CA PHE A 984 -17.06 25.44 -19.08
C PHE A 984 -16.12 25.01 -17.95
N PHE A 985 -14.93 24.58 -18.33
CA PHE A 985 -13.88 24.18 -17.38
C PHE A 985 -12.81 25.24 -17.27
N VAL A 986 -12.26 25.46 -16.07
CA VAL A 986 -11.06 26.27 -15.81
C VAL A 986 -9.95 25.33 -15.36
N ASP A 987 -8.90 25.23 -16.18
CA ASP A 987 -7.67 24.51 -15.83
C ASP A 987 -6.86 25.35 -14.84
N VAL A 988 -6.60 24.75 -13.68
CA VAL A 988 -5.86 25.31 -12.55
C VAL A 988 -4.67 24.41 -12.15
N SER A 989 -4.36 23.39 -12.95
CA SER A 989 -3.27 22.42 -12.68
C SER A 989 -1.88 23.05 -12.55
N THR A 990 -1.69 24.22 -13.16
CA THR A 990 -0.43 24.98 -13.14
C THR A 990 -0.31 25.94 -11.97
N LEU A 991 -1.38 26.11 -11.18
CA LEU A 991 -1.36 26.97 -9.99
C LEU A 991 -0.70 26.24 -8.83
N SER A 992 0.09 26.96 -8.04
CA SER A 992 0.59 26.45 -6.76
C SER A 992 -0.57 26.30 -5.76
N PRO A 993 -0.47 25.37 -4.79
CA PRO A 993 -1.42 25.27 -3.68
C PRO A 993 -1.70 26.62 -3.02
N GLY A 994 -2.96 26.88 -2.70
CA GLY A 994 -3.38 28.13 -2.06
C GLY A 994 -4.74 28.64 -2.49
N VAL A 995 -5.13 29.79 -1.93
CA VAL A 995 -6.43 30.40 -2.21
C VAL A 995 -6.37 31.29 -3.43
N TYR A 996 -7.37 31.15 -4.30
CA TYR A 996 -7.51 31.95 -5.51
C TYR A 996 -8.91 32.54 -5.64
N LEU A 997 -9.01 33.64 -6.39
CA LEU A 997 -10.27 34.27 -6.80
C LEU A 997 -10.46 34.07 -8.30
N LEU A 998 -11.50 33.33 -8.67
CA LEU A 998 -12.04 33.25 -10.02
C LEU A 998 -12.93 34.46 -10.29
N LEU A 999 -12.60 35.23 -11.32
CA LEU A 999 -13.42 36.29 -11.89
C LEU A 999 -13.78 35.94 -13.32
N LEU A 1000 -15.08 35.89 -13.63
CA LEU A 1000 -15.59 35.85 -14.99
C LEU A 1000 -15.93 37.26 -15.43
N GLN A 1001 -15.49 37.67 -16.61
CA GLN A 1001 -15.70 39.00 -17.15
C GLN A 1001 -16.20 38.91 -18.59
N ALA A 1002 -17.30 39.60 -18.93
CA ALA A 1002 -17.78 39.66 -20.29
C ALA A 1002 -16.81 40.43 -21.20
N THR A 1003 -16.88 40.21 -22.51
CA THR A 1003 -16.03 40.88 -23.51
C THR A 1003 -16.18 42.42 -23.53
N ASN A 1004 -17.28 42.94 -22.99
CA ASN A 1004 -17.54 44.37 -22.81
C ASN A 1004 -16.89 44.97 -21.53
N GLY A 1005 -16.23 44.16 -20.71
CA GLY A 1005 -15.58 44.54 -19.44
C GLY A 1005 -16.46 44.43 -18.19
N GLU A 1006 -17.70 43.96 -18.30
CA GLU A 1006 -18.61 43.74 -17.17
C GLU A 1006 -18.20 42.52 -16.34
N GLU A 1007 -18.12 42.66 -15.01
CA GLU A 1007 -17.84 41.55 -14.10
C GLU A 1007 -19.10 40.69 -13.93
N LEU A 1008 -18.99 39.41 -14.24
CA LEU A 1008 -20.12 38.46 -14.31
C LEU A 1008 -20.24 37.61 -13.04
N LEU A 1009 -19.12 37.05 -12.57
CA LEU A 1009 -19.07 36.16 -11.41
C LEU A 1009 -17.74 36.34 -10.69
N VAL A 1010 -17.77 36.41 -9.36
CA VAL A 1010 -16.57 36.29 -8.51
C VAL A 1010 -16.78 35.14 -7.54
N ARG A 1011 -15.84 34.19 -7.51
CA ARG A 1011 -15.83 33.04 -6.61
C ARG A 1011 -14.43 32.81 -6.05
N LYS A 1012 -14.37 32.41 -4.79
CA LYS A 1012 -13.13 31.96 -4.15
C LYS A 1012 -13.06 30.44 -4.30
N PHE A 1013 -11.87 29.91 -4.57
CA PHE A 1013 -11.61 28.48 -4.48
C PHE A 1013 -10.24 28.22 -3.84
N LEU A 1014 -10.07 27.01 -3.31
CA LEU A 1014 -8.82 26.50 -2.74
C LEU A 1014 -8.17 25.54 -3.75
N LYS A 1015 -6.96 25.85 -4.21
CA LYS A 1015 -6.10 24.92 -4.94
C LYS A 1015 -5.37 24.06 -3.91
N MET A 1016 -5.54 22.74 -3.98
CA MET A 1016 -4.77 21.78 -3.17
C MET A 1016 -3.33 21.67 -3.65
#